data_AF-A0A2H9QFA8-F1
#
_entry.id   AF-A0A2H9QFA8-F1
#
_cell.length_a   1.000
_cell.length_b   1.000
_cell.length_c   1.000
_cell.angle_alpha   90.00
_cell.angle_beta   90.00
_cell.angle_gamma   90.00
#
_symmetry.space_group_name_H-M   'P 1'
#
loop_
_entity.id
_entity.type
_entity.pdbx_description
1 polymer ?
#
loop_
_entity_poly.entity_id
_entity_poly.type
_entity_poly.pdbx_seq_one_letter_code
_entity_poly.pdbx_strand_id
1 'polypeptide(L)'
;MKMKLSVFFIVLLFLFGCISQEKQFEYKNQCLSLTSYSFQGIPKCSSQEDCFNEVEKQLFDFPQDFSFDSTDKLNSYKNNLASSWLYFNKSLVLVKEINQLCQNNNFSVLPKKTNELAFSLEKAFDFTDKANLDSFSFLLLEKDFLDKEEIELIPEENLFDDFILLNLNLNELSTPEINKNSGSYVSRYFTASKKFNEFSSKIGFYSLYLNEFTSTDLIGFYQKDALNLIKSNKFYVPLLKKTFSSVLGFLFDFDDLERSMKILGSMPSNELFFLFGDFSSPKNSVASEFSLLVSKISENKINLAEKNKKLSAEIESNISSISAELDELAFSSLTNFDSNALGFLFEELESNTISQKENSIYEVEDFVFESKEKLFSESAELKSLNEKDYFNEISLGEKTSLLKEINSSILSLGEDVDFYSNDLFDELIILCDSKLELIKDDLTKTDFSEKPWEINSIASKIAVKTSSFEQASKEEKLLYCKEVISLNKTLSLALQDETKFFLESEKSLDSCFDSLERIFYSKNLGVFVDSFYSLKSLKELNLPDSYVSDSCLDLKERIIQYLYSNDKEIIEVNSLFFDSKEFLLKLSVLSKLYSDYFSSKKIIDFTEEFNKISLHFVSDKLSFDFLENSSDELAEL
;
A
#
# COMPACT_ATOMS: atom_id res chain seq x y z
N MET A 1 -92.30 -1.16 66.44
CA MET A 1 -91.85 -1.13 65.02
C MET A 1 -90.57 -0.30 64.81
N LYS A 2 -89.63 -0.24 65.77
CA LYS A 2 -88.32 0.45 65.64
C LYS A 2 -87.13 -0.52 65.60
N MET A 3 -87.31 -1.79 65.96
CA MET A 3 -86.23 -2.79 66.04
C MET A 3 -85.92 -3.47 64.69
N LYS A 4 -86.82 -3.43 63.71
CA LYS A 4 -86.59 -4.01 62.37
C LYS A 4 -85.84 -3.09 61.41
N LEU A 5 -85.83 -1.77 61.65
CA LEU A 5 -85.14 -0.80 60.78
C LEU A 5 -83.63 -0.74 61.08
N SER A 6 -83.23 -0.85 62.35
CA SER A 6 -81.81 -0.83 62.75
C SER A 6 -81.05 -2.11 62.36
N VAL A 7 -81.71 -3.27 62.37
CA VAL A 7 -81.09 -4.54 61.92
C VAL A 7 -80.92 -4.54 60.40
N PHE A 8 -81.87 -3.96 59.65
CA PHE A 8 -81.76 -3.85 58.18
C PHE A 8 -80.66 -2.86 57.76
N PHE A 9 -80.43 -1.77 58.52
CA PHE A 9 -79.37 -0.80 58.24
C PHE A 9 -77.97 -1.32 58.59
N ILE A 10 -77.83 -2.13 59.66
CA ILE A 10 -76.57 -2.80 60.01
C ILE A 10 -76.24 -3.90 58.99
N VAL A 11 -77.24 -4.65 58.52
CA VAL A 11 -77.04 -5.67 57.47
C VAL A 11 -76.71 -5.01 56.11
N LEU A 12 -77.28 -3.86 55.77
CA LEU A 12 -76.86 -3.08 54.59
C LEU A 12 -75.43 -2.53 54.72
N LEU A 13 -75.01 -2.08 55.91
CA LEU A 13 -73.62 -1.62 56.14
C LEU A 13 -72.60 -2.77 56.07
N PHE A 14 -72.98 -3.99 56.46
CA PHE A 14 -72.13 -5.19 56.28
C PHE A 14 -72.12 -5.72 54.84
N LEU A 15 -73.21 -5.56 54.08
CA LEU A 15 -73.30 -6.00 52.68
C LEU A 15 -72.64 -5.01 51.69
N PHE A 16 -72.56 -3.72 52.01
CA PHE A 16 -71.86 -2.72 51.20
C PHE A 16 -70.41 -2.46 51.65
N GLY A 17 -69.99 -2.96 52.81
CA GLY A 17 -68.62 -2.83 53.34
C GLY A 17 -67.66 -3.98 52.98
N CYS A 18 -68.17 -5.09 52.44
CA CYS A 18 -67.36 -6.19 51.91
C CYS A 18 -67.26 -6.10 50.39
N ILE A 19 -66.80 -4.97 49.86
CA ILE A 19 -66.04 -5.01 48.59
C ILE A 19 -64.78 -5.80 48.95
N SER A 20 -64.81 -7.05 48.53
CA SER A 20 -64.22 -8.22 49.18
C SER A 20 -62.70 -8.16 49.37
N GLN A 21 -62.23 -8.53 50.57
CA GLN A 21 -60.83 -8.95 50.79
C GLN A 21 -60.35 -9.98 49.75
N GLU A 22 -61.26 -10.78 49.20
CA GLU A 22 -61.03 -11.76 48.14
C GLU A 22 -60.59 -11.10 46.82
N LYS A 23 -61.34 -10.12 46.30
CA LYS A 23 -60.90 -9.27 45.16
C LYS A 23 -59.59 -8.53 45.45
N GLN A 24 -59.38 -8.05 46.67
CA GLN A 24 -58.14 -7.35 47.02
C GLN A 24 -56.92 -8.30 47.01
N PHE A 25 -57.12 -9.54 47.46
CA PHE A 25 -56.12 -10.60 47.40
C PHE A 25 -55.86 -11.08 45.97
N GLU A 26 -56.91 -11.18 45.16
CA GLU A 26 -56.83 -11.51 43.73
C GLU A 26 -56.07 -10.42 42.95
N TYR A 27 -56.40 -9.15 43.15
CA TYR A 27 -55.68 -8.02 42.56
C TYR A 27 -54.22 -7.93 43.03
N LYS A 28 -53.96 -8.23 44.31
CA LYS A 28 -52.59 -8.32 44.84
C LYS A 28 -51.78 -9.39 44.10
N ASN A 29 -52.30 -10.61 44.03
CA ASN A 29 -51.58 -11.73 43.40
C ASN A 29 -51.40 -11.54 41.89
N GLN A 30 -52.42 -11.02 41.21
CA GLN A 30 -52.31 -10.60 39.82
C GLN A 30 -51.19 -9.56 39.68
N CYS A 31 -51.23 -8.45 40.41
CA CYS A 31 -50.24 -7.39 40.26
C CYS A 31 -48.80 -7.87 40.57
N LEU A 32 -48.62 -8.72 41.59
CA LEU A 32 -47.30 -9.26 41.94
C LEU A 32 -46.74 -10.20 40.88
N SER A 33 -47.59 -11.03 40.26
CA SER A 33 -47.16 -11.90 39.15
C SER A 33 -46.71 -11.10 37.92
N LEU A 34 -47.34 -9.94 37.71
CA LEU A 34 -47.16 -9.07 36.54
C LEU A 34 -46.05 -8.03 36.70
N THR A 35 -45.58 -7.84 37.93
CA THR A 35 -44.46 -6.94 38.27
C THR A 35 -43.20 -7.72 38.65
N SER A 36 -43.13 -9.00 38.31
CA SER A 36 -41.90 -9.78 38.40
C SER A 36 -40.83 -9.16 37.50
N TYR A 37 -39.60 -9.09 38.03
CA TYR A 37 -38.48 -8.43 37.39
C TYR A 37 -37.32 -9.40 37.21
N SER A 38 -36.86 -9.59 35.98
CA SER A 38 -35.56 -10.17 35.66
C SER A 38 -34.81 -9.16 34.80
N PHE A 39 -33.68 -8.66 35.30
CA PHE A 39 -32.90 -7.59 34.66
C PHE A 39 -31.56 -8.13 34.18
N GLN A 40 -31.36 -8.23 32.87
CA GLN A 40 -30.02 -8.34 32.28
C GLN A 40 -29.99 -7.57 30.97
N GLY A 41 -28.93 -6.79 30.76
CA GLY A 41 -28.67 -6.13 29.49
C GLY A 41 -28.18 -4.70 29.63
N ILE A 42 -29.02 -3.80 30.14
CA ILE A 42 -28.78 -2.33 30.09
C ILE A 42 -28.06 -1.84 31.37
N PRO A 43 -26.95 -1.08 31.25
CA PRO A 43 -26.28 -0.43 32.37
C PRO A 43 -27.21 0.53 33.13
N LYS A 44 -27.02 0.63 34.45
CA LYS A 44 -27.77 1.58 35.28
C LYS A 44 -27.19 2.98 35.12
N CYS A 45 -28.05 3.93 34.75
CA CYS A 45 -27.72 5.35 34.67
C CYS A 45 -28.93 6.21 35.06
N SER A 46 -28.70 7.41 35.59
CA SER A 46 -29.73 8.27 36.20
C SER A 46 -30.00 9.58 35.47
N SER A 47 -29.03 10.07 34.70
CA SER A 47 -29.12 11.30 33.91
C SER A 47 -28.77 11.02 32.43
N GLN A 48 -29.07 11.96 31.53
CA GLN A 48 -28.69 11.84 30.12
C GLN A 48 -27.16 11.75 29.97
N GLU A 49 -26.42 12.56 30.71
CA GLU A 49 -24.96 12.58 30.72
C GLU A 49 -24.39 11.26 31.24
N ASP A 50 -24.92 10.74 32.36
CA ASP A 50 -24.51 9.45 32.92
C ASP A 50 -24.74 8.33 31.90
N CYS A 51 -25.90 8.32 31.24
CA CYS A 51 -26.24 7.31 30.25
C CYS A 51 -25.37 7.42 28.99
N PHE A 52 -25.03 8.65 28.57
CA PHE A 52 -24.13 8.87 27.44
C PHE A 52 -22.73 8.34 27.75
N ASN A 53 -22.20 8.62 28.93
CA ASN A 53 -20.91 8.10 29.37
C ASN A 53 -20.89 6.56 29.43
N GLU A 54 -21.99 5.92 29.85
CA GLU A 54 -22.10 4.46 29.80
C GLU A 54 -22.21 3.94 28.36
N VAL A 55 -22.89 4.65 27.45
CA VAL A 55 -22.92 4.27 26.02
C VAL A 55 -21.53 4.35 25.42
N GLU A 56 -20.80 5.46 25.61
CA GLU A 56 -19.42 5.61 25.13
C GLU A 56 -18.53 4.50 25.68
N LYS A 57 -18.51 4.31 26.99
CA LYS A 57 -17.65 3.33 27.66
C LYS A 57 -17.93 1.88 27.26
N GLN A 58 -19.19 1.52 27.04
CA GLN A 58 -19.58 0.11 26.84
C GLN A 58 -19.63 -0.28 25.36
N LEU A 59 -19.78 0.69 24.45
CA LEU A 59 -20.01 0.44 23.03
C LEU A 59 -19.08 1.23 22.10
N PHE A 60 -18.48 2.34 22.52
CA PHE A 60 -17.73 3.23 21.61
C PHE A 60 -16.36 3.66 22.16
N ASP A 61 -15.79 2.85 23.06
CA ASP A 61 -14.46 3.03 23.64
C ASP A 61 -13.37 2.56 22.65
N PHE A 62 -13.31 3.23 21.51
CA PHE A 62 -12.34 3.01 20.44
C PHE A 62 -12.06 4.32 19.68
N PRO A 63 -10.89 4.44 19.01
CA PRO A 63 -10.57 5.60 18.18
C PRO A 63 -11.59 5.78 17.05
N GLN A 64 -12.05 7.02 16.80
CA GLN A 64 -13.06 7.34 15.78
C GLN A 64 -12.43 8.21 14.68
N ASP A 65 -12.25 7.64 13.48
CA ASP A 65 -11.70 8.31 12.29
C ASP A 65 -12.77 8.40 11.19
N PHE A 66 -13.66 9.38 11.36
CA PHE A 66 -14.81 9.59 10.49
C PHE A 66 -14.89 11.03 10.00
N SER A 67 -15.54 11.21 8.84
CA SER A 67 -15.89 12.54 8.35
C SER A 67 -16.75 13.29 9.37
N PHE A 68 -16.81 14.62 9.24
CA PHE A 68 -17.64 15.44 10.11
C PHE A 68 -19.11 14.99 10.11
N ASP A 69 -19.67 14.70 8.94
CA ASP A 69 -21.07 14.29 8.80
C ASP A 69 -21.34 12.90 9.40
N SER A 70 -20.44 11.93 9.18
CA SER A 70 -20.52 10.61 9.82
C SER A 70 -20.42 10.75 11.35
N THR A 71 -19.50 11.58 11.84
CA THR A 71 -19.32 11.85 13.28
C THR A 71 -20.54 12.49 13.91
N ASP A 72 -21.18 13.44 13.25
CA ASP A 72 -22.42 14.08 13.72
C ASP A 72 -23.55 13.05 13.89
N LYS A 73 -23.76 12.18 12.88
CA LYS A 73 -24.77 11.11 12.98
C LYS A 73 -24.42 10.07 14.04
N LEU A 74 -23.16 9.70 14.18
CA LEU A 74 -22.71 8.80 15.23
C LEU A 74 -22.97 9.40 16.63
N ASN A 75 -22.72 10.68 16.83
CA ASN A 75 -23.02 11.36 18.09
C ASN A 75 -24.53 11.48 18.35
N SER A 76 -25.33 11.74 17.31
CA SER A 76 -26.80 11.71 17.41
C SER A 76 -27.31 10.32 17.82
N TYR A 77 -26.78 9.27 17.20
CA TYR A 77 -27.05 7.87 17.57
C TYR A 77 -26.77 7.63 19.06
N LYS A 78 -25.57 7.97 19.53
CA LYS A 78 -25.16 7.75 20.93
C LYS A 78 -26.06 8.51 21.90
N ASN A 79 -26.42 9.76 21.58
CA ASN A 79 -27.35 10.56 22.39
C ASN A 79 -28.75 9.95 22.46
N ASN A 80 -29.29 9.48 21.34
CA ASN A 80 -30.58 8.82 21.29
C ASN A 80 -30.55 7.48 22.03
N LEU A 81 -29.49 6.69 21.91
CA LEU A 81 -29.32 5.45 22.67
C LEU A 81 -29.22 5.72 24.18
N ALA A 82 -28.49 6.76 24.59
CA ALA A 82 -28.39 7.18 25.99
C ALA A 82 -29.75 7.62 26.56
N SER A 83 -30.53 8.38 25.79
CA SER A 83 -31.91 8.74 26.15
C SER A 83 -32.79 7.50 26.25
N SER A 84 -32.65 6.55 25.33
CA SER A 84 -33.34 5.27 25.38
C SER A 84 -33.04 4.51 26.68
N TRP A 85 -31.76 4.40 27.07
CA TRP A 85 -31.33 3.79 28.34
C TRP A 85 -31.86 4.54 29.56
N LEU A 86 -31.89 5.87 29.54
CA LEU A 86 -32.43 6.69 30.62
C LEU A 86 -33.90 6.37 30.89
N TYR A 87 -34.73 6.40 29.84
CA TYR A 87 -36.17 6.13 29.97
C TYR A 87 -36.46 4.66 30.27
N PHE A 88 -35.63 3.74 29.78
CA PHE A 88 -35.67 2.34 30.18
C PHE A 88 -35.40 2.17 31.68
N ASN A 89 -34.31 2.77 32.20
CA ASN A 89 -33.97 2.72 33.62
C ASN A 89 -35.05 3.33 34.51
N LYS A 90 -35.68 4.43 34.09
CA LYS A 90 -36.88 4.99 34.75
C LYS A 90 -38.04 3.99 34.80
N SER A 91 -38.27 3.27 33.71
CA SER A 91 -39.29 2.21 33.63
C SER A 91 -38.99 1.09 34.63
N LEU A 92 -37.72 0.70 34.81
CA LEU A 92 -37.34 -0.32 35.80
C LEU A 92 -37.59 0.15 37.25
N VAL A 93 -37.36 1.44 37.53
CA VAL A 93 -37.67 2.04 38.84
C VAL A 93 -39.19 2.01 39.07
N LEU A 94 -39.97 2.43 38.08
CA LEU A 94 -41.44 2.46 38.16
C LEU A 94 -42.03 1.05 38.35
N VAL A 95 -41.51 0.02 37.67
CA VAL A 95 -41.96 -1.38 37.90
C VAL A 95 -41.71 -1.82 39.34
N LYS A 96 -40.58 -1.44 39.95
CA LYS A 96 -40.29 -1.73 41.36
C LYS A 96 -41.24 -1.00 42.30
N GLU A 97 -41.53 0.27 42.02
CA GLU A 97 -42.50 1.05 42.79
C GLU A 97 -43.91 0.45 42.72
N ILE A 98 -44.36 0.06 41.51
CA ILE A 98 -45.64 -0.62 41.30
C ILE A 98 -45.68 -1.95 42.06
N ASN A 99 -44.60 -2.75 42.00
CA ASN A 99 -44.50 -4.00 42.77
C ASN A 99 -44.67 -3.73 44.28
N GLN A 100 -44.00 -2.72 44.84
CA GLN A 100 -44.12 -2.33 46.25
C GLN A 100 -45.54 -1.86 46.60
N LEU A 101 -46.18 -1.07 45.74
CA LEU A 101 -47.58 -0.65 45.92
C LEU A 101 -48.51 -1.86 46.01
N CYS A 102 -48.28 -2.86 45.16
CA CYS A 102 -49.04 -4.09 45.15
C CYS A 102 -48.77 -5.00 46.35
N GLN A 103 -47.53 -5.07 46.85
CA GLN A 103 -47.22 -5.78 48.11
C GLN A 103 -47.98 -5.16 49.30
N ASN A 104 -48.08 -3.83 49.31
CA ASN A 104 -48.66 -3.03 50.39
C ASN A 104 -50.16 -2.79 50.26
N ASN A 105 -50.82 -3.36 49.24
CA ASN A 105 -52.25 -3.14 48.93
C ASN A 105 -52.62 -1.65 48.71
N ASN A 106 -51.66 -0.82 48.29
CA ASN A 106 -51.87 0.62 48.06
C ASN A 106 -52.24 0.89 46.60
N PHE A 107 -53.49 0.60 46.25
CA PHE A 107 -53.97 0.64 44.87
C PHE A 107 -54.40 2.03 44.37
N SER A 108 -54.56 3.02 45.26
CA SER A 108 -55.05 4.35 44.89
C SER A 108 -54.09 5.13 43.99
N VAL A 109 -52.79 4.85 44.06
CA VAL A 109 -51.73 5.51 43.27
C VAL A 109 -51.31 4.68 42.05
N LEU A 110 -51.82 3.44 41.94
CA LEU A 110 -51.46 2.50 40.89
C LEU A 110 -51.74 3.03 39.47
N PRO A 111 -52.88 3.70 39.18
CA PRO A 111 -53.13 4.26 37.85
C PRO A 111 -52.08 5.29 37.43
N LYS A 112 -51.73 6.23 38.33
CA LYS A 112 -50.70 7.25 38.07
C LYS A 112 -49.35 6.60 37.74
N LYS A 113 -48.92 5.62 38.54
CA LYS A 113 -47.63 4.93 38.31
C LYS A 113 -47.61 4.08 37.05
N THR A 114 -48.75 3.50 36.68
CA THR A 114 -48.90 2.75 35.43
C THR A 114 -48.80 3.69 34.22
N ASN A 115 -49.38 4.89 34.29
CA ASN A 115 -49.24 5.91 33.24
C ASN A 115 -47.80 6.42 33.11
N GLU A 116 -47.11 6.66 34.23
CA GLU A 116 -45.69 7.04 34.23
C GLU A 116 -44.81 5.94 33.60
N LEU A 117 -45.12 4.66 33.87
CA LEU A 117 -44.43 3.51 33.29
C LEU A 117 -44.64 3.44 31.78
N ALA A 118 -45.89 3.57 31.33
CA ALA A 118 -46.24 3.55 29.91
C ALA A 118 -45.53 4.67 29.14
N PHE A 119 -45.56 5.89 29.65
CA PHE A 119 -44.84 7.02 29.08
C PHE A 119 -43.33 6.77 28.98
N SER A 120 -42.73 6.22 30.04
CA SER A 120 -41.28 5.95 30.07
C SER A 120 -40.90 4.87 29.06
N LEU A 121 -41.69 3.80 28.94
CA LEU A 121 -41.46 2.78 27.94
C LEU A 121 -41.66 3.30 26.51
N GLU A 122 -42.69 4.12 26.28
CA GLU A 122 -42.91 4.77 24.98
C GLU A 122 -41.69 5.57 24.55
N LYS A 123 -41.15 6.38 25.48
CA LYS A 123 -39.96 7.18 25.23
C LYS A 123 -38.73 6.32 24.98
N ALA A 124 -38.57 5.21 25.70
CA ALA A 124 -37.46 4.28 25.45
C ALA A 124 -37.49 3.74 24.01
N PHE A 125 -38.65 3.30 23.52
CA PHE A 125 -38.80 2.83 22.13
C PHE A 125 -38.72 3.97 21.09
N ASP A 126 -39.25 5.17 21.37
CA ASP A 126 -39.12 6.36 20.50
C ASP A 126 -37.65 6.73 20.27
N PHE A 127 -36.85 6.75 21.34
CA PHE A 127 -35.42 7.05 21.24
C PHE A 127 -34.62 5.89 20.63
N THR A 128 -35.06 4.64 20.81
CA THR A 128 -34.47 3.49 20.10
C THR A 128 -34.71 3.57 18.60
N ASP A 129 -35.91 3.94 18.16
CA ASP A 129 -36.21 4.15 16.73
C ASP A 129 -35.35 5.27 16.14
N LYS A 130 -35.20 6.40 16.86
CA LYS A 130 -34.34 7.50 16.43
C LYS A 130 -32.88 7.09 16.33
N ALA A 131 -32.37 6.34 17.30
CA ALA A 131 -31.02 5.79 17.23
C ALA A 131 -30.86 4.90 15.99
N ASN A 132 -31.77 3.94 15.74
CA ASN A 132 -31.67 3.10 14.55
C ASN A 132 -31.72 3.92 13.24
N LEU A 133 -32.56 4.95 13.16
CA LEU A 133 -32.56 5.85 11.99
C LEU A 133 -31.21 6.56 11.82
N ASP A 134 -30.63 7.11 12.90
CA ASP A 134 -29.30 7.74 12.85
C ASP A 134 -28.22 6.76 12.41
N SER A 135 -28.29 5.49 12.84
CA SER A 135 -27.34 4.47 12.40
C SER A 135 -27.46 4.16 10.90
N PHE A 136 -28.67 4.13 10.33
CA PHE A 136 -28.82 3.95 8.88
C PHE A 136 -28.30 5.16 8.09
N SER A 137 -28.50 6.36 8.63
CA SER A 137 -27.91 7.58 8.06
C SER A 137 -26.38 7.54 8.11
N PHE A 138 -25.80 7.06 9.22
CA PHE A 138 -24.36 6.83 9.33
C PHE A 138 -23.86 5.86 8.26
N LEU A 139 -24.50 4.70 8.08
CA LEU A 139 -24.09 3.71 7.06
C LEU A 139 -24.07 4.31 5.65
N LEU A 140 -25.06 5.15 5.34
CA LEU A 140 -25.19 5.78 4.03
C LEU A 140 -24.09 6.81 3.79
N LEU A 141 -23.81 7.67 4.77
CA LEU A 141 -22.73 8.67 4.70
C LEU A 141 -21.36 8.02 4.63
N GLU A 142 -21.16 6.98 5.43
CA GLU A 142 -19.88 6.28 5.49
C GLU A 142 -19.59 5.52 4.19
N LYS A 143 -20.61 4.89 3.60
CA LYS A 143 -20.49 4.27 2.28
C LYS A 143 -20.14 5.29 1.20
N ASP A 144 -20.82 6.44 1.18
CA ASP A 144 -20.56 7.51 0.21
C ASP A 144 -19.16 8.12 0.38
N PHE A 145 -18.69 8.25 1.63
CA PHE A 145 -17.32 8.65 1.91
C PHE A 145 -16.32 7.65 1.34
N LEU A 146 -16.49 6.35 1.61
CA LEU A 146 -15.57 5.32 1.09
C LEU A 146 -15.63 5.18 -0.45
N ASP A 147 -16.77 5.44 -1.11
CA ASP A 147 -16.79 5.51 -2.58
C ASP A 147 -15.90 6.66 -3.10
N LYS A 148 -15.94 7.83 -2.44
CA LYS A 148 -15.14 9.01 -2.84
C LYS A 148 -13.66 8.81 -2.59
N GLU A 149 -13.34 8.04 -1.56
CA GLU A 149 -11.98 7.59 -1.26
C GLU A 149 -11.53 6.45 -2.21
N GLU A 150 -12.35 6.05 -3.18
CA GLU A 150 -12.05 5.05 -4.22
C GLU A 150 -11.50 3.73 -3.66
N ILE A 151 -12.07 3.28 -2.55
CA ILE A 151 -11.62 2.07 -1.84
C ILE A 151 -11.73 0.81 -2.73
N GLU A 152 -12.53 0.83 -3.79
CA GLU A 152 -12.57 -0.24 -4.80
C GLU A 152 -11.24 -0.48 -5.54
N LEU A 153 -10.32 0.49 -5.53
CA LEU A 153 -8.99 0.33 -6.14
C LEU A 153 -8.06 -0.57 -5.32
N ILE A 154 -8.42 -0.89 -4.07
CA ILE A 154 -7.60 -1.66 -3.13
C ILE A 154 -8.34 -2.88 -2.57
N PRO A 155 -8.75 -3.83 -3.42
CA PRO A 155 -9.59 -4.97 -3.02
C PRO A 155 -8.94 -5.92 -2.00
N GLU A 156 -7.63 -5.87 -1.85
CA GLU A 156 -6.85 -6.65 -0.89
C GLU A 156 -6.81 -6.08 0.53
N GLU A 157 -7.29 -4.86 0.76
CA GLU A 157 -7.30 -4.23 2.09
C GLU A 157 -8.60 -4.51 2.85
N ASN A 158 -8.52 -4.71 4.17
CA ASN A 158 -9.68 -5.00 5.02
C ASN A 158 -10.77 -3.91 4.95
N LEU A 159 -10.40 -2.66 4.67
CA LEU A 159 -11.35 -1.55 4.52
C LEU A 159 -12.29 -1.76 3.32
N PHE A 160 -11.86 -2.49 2.29
CA PHE A 160 -12.70 -2.87 1.16
C PHE A 160 -13.76 -3.91 1.57
N ASP A 161 -13.42 -4.86 2.44
CA ASP A 161 -14.41 -5.79 3.01
C ASP A 161 -15.48 -5.06 3.82
N ASP A 162 -15.07 -4.04 4.59
CA ASP A 162 -16.01 -3.18 5.32
C ASP A 162 -16.91 -2.37 4.37
N PHE A 163 -16.36 -1.86 3.28
CA PHE A 163 -17.13 -1.19 2.23
C PHE A 163 -18.17 -2.13 1.59
N ILE A 164 -17.81 -3.38 1.31
CA ILE A 164 -18.76 -4.41 0.85
C ILE A 164 -19.84 -4.66 1.91
N LEU A 165 -19.47 -4.74 3.19
CA LEU A 165 -20.41 -4.97 4.28
C LEU A 165 -21.39 -3.79 4.44
N LEU A 166 -20.94 -2.54 4.30
CA LEU A 166 -21.81 -1.36 4.27
C LEU A 166 -22.83 -1.45 3.13
N ASN A 167 -22.36 -1.78 1.92
CA ASN A 167 -23.22 -2.00 0.77
C ASN A 167 -24.26 -3.11 1.01
N LEU A 168 -23.86 -4.22 1.60
CA LEU A 168 -24.77 -5.31 1.97
C LEU A 168 -25.87 -4.82 2.92
N ASN A 169 -25.51 -4.09 3.98
CA ASN A 169 -26.48 -3.54 4.93
C ASN A 169 -27.47 -2.60 4.24
N LEU A 170 -27.01 -1.68 3.38
CA LEU A 170 -27.88 -0.74 2.66
C LEU A 170 -28.79 -1.44 1.65
N ASN A 171 -28.30 -2.47 0.97
CA ASN A 171 -29.10 -3.28 0.04
C ASN A 171 -30.21 -4.06 0.75
N GLU A 172 -29.91 -4.63 1.92
CA GLU A 172 -30.90 -5.31 2.76
C GLU A 172 -31.95 -4.36 3.31
N LEU A 173 -31.55 -3.13 3.69
CA LEU A 173 -32.48 -2.09 4.11
C LEU A 173 -33.42 -1.66 2.98
N SER A 174 -32.92 -1.70 1.73
CA SER A 174 -33.70 -1.39 0.52
C SER A 174 -34.61 -2.53 0.09
N THR A 175 -34.35 -3.76 0.54
CA THR A 175 -35.10 -4.96 0.13
C THR A 175 -35.37 -5.90 1.32
N PRO A 176 -36.36 -5.58 2.18
CA PRO A 176 -36.60 -6.27 3.45
C PRO A 176 -37.00 -7.75 3.30
N GLU A 177 -37.32 -8.21 2.09
CA GLU A 177 -37.66 -9.62 1.81
C GLU A 177 -36.43 -10.52 1.58
N ILE A 178 -35.23 -9.96 1.35
CA ILE A 178 -34.14 -10.72 0.73
C ILE A 178 -33.30 -11.60 1.65
N ASN A 179 -33.05 -11.28 2.94
CA ASN A 179 -32.23 -12.19 3.76
C ASN A 179 -32.47 -12.02 5.27
N LYS A 180 -32.76 -13.13 5.96
CA LYS A 180 -33.00 -13.15 7.42
C LYS A 180 -31.80 -13.64 8.24
N ASN A 181 -30.69 -14.02 7.59
CA ASN A 181 -29.55 -14.69 8.24
C ASN A 181 -28.18 -14.36 7.60
N SER A 182 -28.00 -13.18 6.99
CA SER A 182 -26.72 -12.82 6.36
C SER A 182 -25.59 -12.51 7.34
N GLY A 183 -25.92 -12.34 8.63
CA GLY A 183 -24.96 -11.93 9.66
C GLY A 183 -24.65 -10.43 9.67
N SER A 184 -25.34 -9.62 8.84
CA SER A 184 -25.20 -8.17 8.84
C SER A 184 -25.89 -7.50 10.04
N TYR A 185 -25.52 -6.24 10.31
CA TYR A 185 -26.17 -5.39 11.30
C TYR A 185 -27.66 -5.18 10.99
N VAL A 186 -28.01 -4.91 9.72
CA VAL A 186 -29.40 -4.70 9.29
C VAL A 186 -30.23 -6.00 9.41
N SER A 187 -29.66 -7.16 9.07
CA SER A 187 -30.30 -8.46 9.29
C SER A 187 -30.56 -8.71 10.78
N ARG A 188 -29.64 -8.30 11.68
CA ARG A 188 -29.87 -8.38 13.13
C ARG A 188 -31.06 -7.51 13.56
N TYR A 189 -31.12 -6.27 13.05
CA TYR A 189 -32.22 -5.35 13.33
C TYR A 189 -33.57 -5.87 12.85
N PHE A 190 -33.66 -6.41 11.63
CA PHE A 190 -34.90 -7.02 11.13
C PHE A 190 -35.29 -8.27 11.92
N THR A 191 -34.32 -9.08 12.37
CA THR A 191 -34.58 -10.26 13.21
C THR A 191 -35.16 -9.86 14.56
N ALA A 192 -34.56 -8.87 15.23
CA ALA A 192 -35.07 -8.33 16.49
C ALA A 192 -36.48 -7.73 16.30
N SER A 193 -36.70 -7.00 15.21
CA SER A 193 -38.00 -6.40 14.87
C SER A 193 -39.08 -7.46 14.63
N LYS A 194 -38.73 -8.58 13.98
CA LYS A 194 -39.64 -9.70 13.78
C LYS A 194 -40.05 -10.35 15.09
N LYS A 195 -39.10 -10.61 16.01
CA LYS A 195 -39.41 -11.14 17.35
C LYS A 195 -40.33 -10.19 18.12
N PHE A 196 -40.06 -8.89 18.06
CA PHE A 196 -40.89 -7.87 18.70
C PHE A 196 -42.32 -7.84 18.11
N ASN A 197 -42.46 -8.00 16.80
CA ASN A 197 -43.77 -8.07 16.17
C ASN A 197 -44.54 -9.37 16.48
N GLU A 198 -43.85 -10.51 16.55
CA GLU A 198 -44.45 -11.77 17.00
C GLU A 198 -44.97 -11.63 18.43
N PHE A 199 -44.21 -10.96 19.30
CA PHE A 199 -44.65 -10.58 20.64
C PHE A 199 -45.90 -9.70 20.61
N SER A 200 -45.87 -8.59 19.85
CA SER A 200 -47.02 -7.69 19.68
C SER A 200 -48.28 -8.41 19.20
N SER A 201 -48.12 -9.36 18.27
CA SER A 201 -49.21 -10.18 17.75
C SER A 201 -49.82 -11.10 18.81
N LYS A 202 -49.00 -11.71 19.70
CA LYS A 202 -49.49 -12.55 20.82
C LYS A 202 -50.38 -11.77 21.78
N ILE A 203 -50.08 -10.49 22.00
CA ILE A 203 -50.84 -9.62 22.90
C ILE A 203 -52.02 -8.91 22.20
N GLY A 204 -52.31 -9.27 20.94
CA GLY A 204 -53.52 -8.86 20.23
C GLY A 204 -53.35 -7.71 19.24
N PHE A 205 -52.13 -7.30 18.91
CA PHE A 205 -51.86 -6.19 17.99
C PHE A 205 -51.13 -6.66 16.72
N TYR A 206 -51.80 -6.54 15.58
CA TYR A 206 -51.29 -6.96 14.28
C TYR A 206 -50.92 -5.75 13.44
N SER A 207 -49.64 -5.35 13.42
CA SER A 207 -49.06 -4.54 12.34
C SER A 207 -47.58 -4.26 12.59
N LEU A 208 -46.72 -4.86 11.78
CA LEU A 208 -45.33 -4.41 11.60
C LEU A 208 -45.40 -3.30 10.54
N TYR A 209 -45.36 -2.04 10.94
CA TYR A 209 -45.38 -0.93 9.99
C TYR A 209 -43.99 -0.77 9.38
N LEU A 210 -43.79 -1.34 8.18
CA LEU A 210 -42.68 -0.98 7.32
C LEU A 210 -42.93 0.44 6.82
N ASN A 211 -42.10 1.39 7.25
CA ASN A 211 -42.17 2.77 6.77
C ASN A 211 -41.15 2.91 5.65
N GLU A 212 -41.58 3.53 4.55
CA GLU A 212 -40.69 3.89 3.45
C GLU A 212 -39.98 5.20 3.80
N PHE A 213 -38.65 5.18 3.69
CA PHE A 213 -37.76 6.32 3.81
C PHE A 213 -36.95 6.45 2.53
N THR A 214 -36.56 7.67 2.18
CA THR A 214 -35.60 7.95 1.11
C THR A 214 -34.25 8.36 1.70
N SER A 215 -33.19 8.36 0.89
CA SER A 215 -31.88 8.92 1.27
C SER A 215 -32.01 10.34 1.85
N THR A 216 -32.91 11.17 1.30
CA THR A 216 -33.22 12.52 1.79
C THR A 216 -33.91 12.54 3.15
N ASP A 217 -34.76 11.56 3.45
CA ASP A 217 -35.45 11.46 4.74
C ASP A 217 -34.49 11.05 5.87
N LEU A 218 -33.45 10.26 5.56
CA LEU A 218 -32.47 9.77 6.53
C LEU A 218 -31.40 10.81 6.86
N ILE A 219 -30.83 11.48 5.86
CA ILE A 219 -29.73 12.44 6.04
C ILE A 219 -30.27 13.79 6.58
N GLY A 220 -31.46 14.19 6.12
CA GLY A 220 -32.12 15.43 6.52
C GLY A 220 -31.72 16.64 5.66
N PHE A 221 -32.59 17.66 5.65
CA PHE A 221 -32.56 18.77 4.69
C PHE A 221 -31.33 19.70 4.77
N TYR A 222 -30.58 19.69 5.88
CA TYR A 222 -29.48 20.64 6.12
C TYR A 222 -28.10 20.15 5.66
N GLN A 223 -27.96 18.88 5.27
CA GLN A 223 -26.71 18.28 4.74
C GLN A 223 -26.77 18.17 3.20
N LYS A 224 -27.15 19.27 2.53
CA LYS A 224 -27.42 19.28 1.07
C LYS A 224 -26.22 18.91 0.20
N ASP A 225 -25.01 19.22 0.64
CA ASP A 225 -23.80 18.92 -0.13
C ASP A 225 -23.54 17.41 -0.19
N ALA A 226 -23.89 16.66 0.87
CA ALA A 226 -23.89 15.19 0.88
C ALA A 226 -25.02 14.61 0.01
N LEU A 227 -26.19 15.26 -0.04
CA LEU A 227 -27.37 14.77 -0.78
C LEU A 227 -27.24 14.84 -2.31
N ASN A 228 -26.42 15.75 -2.86
CA ASN A 228 -26.24 15.87 -4.31
C ASN A 228 -25.47 14.69 -4.93
N LEU A 229 -24.79 13.89 -4.10
CA LEU A 229 -23.86 12.84 -4.52
C LEU A 229 -24.43 11.42 -4.27
N ILE A 230 -25.42 11.32 -3.38
CA ILE A 230 -26.01 10.04 -2.97
C ILE A 230 -27.21 9.71 -3.84
N LYS A 231 -27.22 8.50 -4.43
CA LYS A 231 -28.37 8.00 -5.20
C LYS A 231 -29.64 7.97 -4.33
N SER A 232 -30.75 8.44 -4.91
CA SER A 232 -32.06 8.38 -4.26
C SER A 232 -32.55 6.93 -4.23
N ASN A 233 -32.29 6.26 -3.11
CA ASN A 233 -32.75 4.91 -2.85
C ASN A 233 -33.92 4.94 -1.86
N LYS A 234 -34.78 3.92 -1.96
CA LYS A 234 -35.88 3.69 -1.01
C LYS A 234 -35.45 2.65 0.00
N PHE A 235 -35.69 2.95 1.27
CA PHE A 235 -35.36 2.13 2.43
C PHE A 235 -36.63 1.79 3.19
N TYR A 236 -36.72 0.58 3.74
CA TYR A 236 -37.91 0.12 4.45
C TYR A 236 -37.57 -0.17 5.90
N VAL A 237 -38.03 0.68 6.81
CA VAL A 237 -37.65 0.62 8.23
C VAL A 237 -38.86 0.30 9.11
N PRO A 238 -38.84 -0.82 9.87
CA PRO A 238 -39.86 -1.14 10.86
C PRO A 238 -39.71 -0.32 12.15
N LEU A 239 -40.56 0.69 12.33
CA LEU A 239 -40.52 1.52 13.54
C LEU A 239 -41.21 0.83 14.73
N LEU A 240 -40.46 0.60 15.81
CA LEU A 240 -40.92 -0.08 17.02
C LEU A 240 -41.95 0.75 17.76
N LYS A 241 -41.75 2.07 17.83
CA LYS A 241 -42.67 2.99 18.50
C LYS A 241 -44.06 2.91 17.92
N LYS A 242 -44.26 2.87 16.60
CA LYS A 242 -45.62 2.82 16.03
C LYS A 242 -46.35 1.53 16.42
N THR A 243 -45.62 0.43 16.44
CA THR A 243 -46.10 -0.88 16.90
C THR A 243 -46.39 -0.84 18.41
N PHE A 244 -45.51 -0.22 19.19
CA PHE A 244 -45.63 -0.10 20.64
C PHE A 244 -46.68 0.93 21.08
N SER A 245 -46.81 2.09 20.44
CA SER A 245 -47.87 3.07 20.66
C SER A 245 -49.24 2.48 20.33
N SER A 246 -49.33 1.46 19.47
CA SER A 246 -50.57 0.69 19.28
C SER A 246 -50.84 -0.21 20.50
N VAL A 247 -49.80 -0.84 21.07
CA VAL A 247 -49.85 -1.56 22.36
C VAL A 247 -50.17 -0.61 23.53
N LEU A 248 -49.66 0.62 23.50
CA LEU A 248 -49.87 1.67 24.51
C LEU A 248 -51.11 2.53 24.26
N GLY A 249 -51.76 2.45 23.09
CA GLY A 249 -53.04 3.13 22.84
C GLY A 249 -54.15 2.63 23.77
N PHE A 250 -53.93 1.47 24.38
CA PHE A 250 -54.70 0.92 25.50
C PHE A 250 -54.29 1.46 26.89
N LEU A 251 -53.15 2.14 26.99
CA LEU A 251 -52.55 2.66 28.22
C LEU A 251 -52.83 4.15 28.46
N PHE A 252 -53.25 4.88 27.44
CA PHE A 252 -53.61 6.28 27.60
C PHE A 252 -55.11 6.45 27.91
N ASP A 253 -55.35 7.09 29.05
CA ASP A 253 -56.61 7.71 29.51
C ASP A 253 -57.55 6.87 30.41
N PHE A 254 -57.17 6.49 31.66
CA PHE A 254 -58.15 5.97 32.64
C PHE A 254 -57.83 6.27 34.13
N ASP A 255 -58.85 6.74 34.86
CA ASP A 255 -58.93 6.87 36.33
C ASP A 255 -59.31 5.54 37.05
N ASP A 256 -59.23 4.39 36.35
CA ASP A 256 -59.85 3.13 36.75
C ASP A 256 -58.84 2.01 37.08
N LEU A 257 -58.92 1.50 38.32
CA LEU A 257 -58.07 0.43 38.86
C LEU A 257 -58.20 -0.90 38.09
N GLU A 258 -59.42 -1.27 37.69
CA GLU A 258 -59.68 -2.56 37.00
C GLU A 258 -58.96 -2.61 35.64
N ARG A 259 -58.91 -1.47 34.95
CA ARG A 259 -58.20 -1.32 33.68
C ARG A 259 -56.69 -1.32 33.86
N SER A 260 -56.15 -0.63 34.89
CA SER A 260 -54.72 -0.68 35.21
C SER A 260 -54.25 -2.12 35.49
N MET A 261 -55.07 -2.89 36.20
CA MET A 261 -54.80 -4.31 36.49
C MET A 261 -54.84 -5.19 35.24
N LYS A 262 -55.81 -4.98 34.34
CA LYS A 262 -55.90 -5.68 33.06
C LYS A 262 -54.69 -5.40 32.16
N ILE A 263 -54.22 -4.15 32.14
CA ILE A 263 -53.08 -3.68 31.35
C ILE A 263 -51.78 -4.32 31.83
N LEU A 264 -51.51 -4.27 33.14
CA LEU A 264 -50.38 -5.00 33.73
C LEU A 264 -50.48 -6.48 33.37
N GLY A 265 -51.71 -7.03 33.33
CA GLY A 265 -52.03 -8.41 32.95
C GLY A 265 -51.65 -8.78 31.52
N SER A 266 -51.86 -7.85 30.58
CA SER A 266 -51.54 -8.01 29.16
C SER A 266 -50.08 -7.75 28.80
N MET A 267 -49.28 -7.26 29.75
CA MET A 267 -47.90 -6.83 29.53
C MET A 267 -46.94 -7.78 30.26
N PRO A 268 -46.49 -8.88 29.65
CA PRO A 268 -45.48 -9.76 30.24
C PRO A 268 -44.13 -9.02 30.32
N SER A 269 -43.95 -8.30 31.42
CA SER A 269 -42.84 -7.37 31.70
C SER A 269 -41.47 -7.95 31.31
N ASN A 270 -41.20 -9.19 31.72
CA ASN A 270 -39.93 -9.86 31.47
C ASN A 270 -39.64 -10.09 29.97
N GLU A 271 -40.64 -10.49 29.17
CA GLU A 271 -40.46 -10.71 27.73
C GLU A 271 -40.24 -9.38 27.00
N LEU A 272 -40.98 -8.32 27.38
CA LEU A 272 -40.79 -6.98 26.82
C LEU A 272 -39.40 -6.41 27.13
N PHE A 273 -38.94 -6.52 28.39
CA PHE A 273 -37.62 -6.03 28.79
C PHE A 273 -36.50 -6.80 28.08
N PHE A 274 -36.67 -8.11 27.86
CA PHE A 274 -35.74 -8.92 27.07
C PHE A 274 -35.70 -8.46 25.60
N LEU A 275 -36.87 -8.24 24.99
CA LEU A 275 -36.98 -7.76 23.61
C LEU A 275 -36.38 -6.36 23.42
N PHE A 276 -36.51 -5.47 24.41
CA PHE A 276 -35.80 -4.19 24.38
C PHE A 276 -34.28 -4.39 24.44
N GLY A 277 -33.81 -5.36 25.23
CA GLY A 277 -32.40 -5.75 25.30
C GLY A 277 -31.82 -6.19 23.94
N ASP A 278 -32.61 -6.90 23.12
CA ASP A 278 -32.22 -7.31 21.76
C ASP A 278 -31.87 -6.11 20.85
N PHE A 279 -32.38 -4.90 21.13
CA PHE A 279 -32.03 -3.68 20.40
C PHE A 279 -30.92 -2.88 21.07
N SER A 280 -31.06 -2.60 22.36
CA SER A 280 -30.32 -1.52 23.01
C SER A 280 -29.20 -1.99 23.93
N SER A 281 -29.05 -3.30 24.20
CA SER A 281 -28.04 -3.78 25.15
C SER A 281 -26.60 -3.62 24.63
N PRO A 282 -25.59 -3.37 25.47
CA PRO A 282 -24.19 -3.44 25.08
C PRO A 282 -23.72 -4.84 24.63
N LYS A 283 -24.54 -5.90 24.79
CA LYS A 283 -24.17 -7.27 24.44
C LYS A 283 -25.26 -7.95 23.63
N ASN A 284 -24.86 -8.67 22.58
CA ASN A 284 -25.74 -9.50 21.76
C ASN A 284 -27.00 -8.76 21.27
N SER A 285 -26.87 -7.51 20.86
CA SER A 285 -27.98 -6.66 20.43
C SER A 285 -27.69 -5.97 19.10
N VAL A 286 -28.71 -5.31 18.55
CA VAL A 286 -28.56 -4.40 17.40
C VAL A 286 -27.52 -3.30 17.68
N ALA A 287 -27.54 -2.69 18.87
CA ALA A 287 -26.60 -1.64 19.25
C ALA A 287 -25.15 -2.15 19.34
N SER A 288 -24.93 -3.38 19.82
CA SER A 288 -23.59 -3.96 19.86
C SER A 288 -23.09 -4.34 18.46
N GLU A 289 -23.94 -4.87 17.58
CA GLU A 289 -23.55 -5.13 16.18
C GLU A 289 -23.21 -3.84 15.42
N PHE A 290 -23.96 -2.75 15.65
CA PHE A 290 -23.64 -1.45 15.06
C PHE A 290 -22.29 -0.93 15.54
N SER A 291 -22.07 -0.96 16.86
CA SER A 291 -20.80 -0.57 17.48
C SER A 291 -19.61 -1.36 16.90
N LEU A 292 -19.75 -2.69 16.74
CA LEU A 292 -18.72 -3.53 16.15
C LEU A 292 -18.41 -3.16 14.70
N LEU A 293 -19.44 -2.86 13.91
CA LEU A 293 -19.27 -2.40 12.53
C LEU A 293 -18.51 -1.05 12.48
N VAL A 294 -18.93 -0.08 13.31
CA VAL A 294 -18.27 1.24 13.40
C VAL A 294 -16.81 1.09 13.85
N SER A 295 -16.54 0.25 14.86
CA SER A 295 -15.18 -0.01 15.36
C SER A 295 -14.27 -0.53 14.26
N LYS A 296 -14.72 -1.55 13.52
CA LYS A 296 -13.95 -2.17 12.43
C LYS A 296 -13.60 -1.18 11.33
N ILE A 297 -14.58 -0.41 10.86
CA ILE A 297 -14.36 0.62 9.81
C ILE A 297 -13.30 1.62 10.29
N SER A 298 -13.44 2.14 11.51
CA SER A 298 -12.51 3.12 12.06
C SER A 298 -11.09 2.55 12.22
N GLU A 299 -10.98 1.36 12.80
CA GLU A 299 -9.69 0.68 12.98
C GLU A 299 -9.01 0.40 11.63
N ASN A 300 -9.76 -0.08 10.63
CA ASN A 300 -9.20 -0.39 9.32
C ASN A 300 -8.77 0.86 8.54
N LYS A 301 -9.47 1.99 8.69
CA LYS A 301 -9.02 3.30 8.15
C LYS A 301 -7.69 3.74 8.78
N ILE A 302 -7.61 3.74 10.10
CA ILE A 302 -6.40 4.13 10.83
C ILE A 302 -5.24 3.22 10.46
N ASN A 303 -5.46 1.90 10.43
CA ASN A 303 -4.45 0.92 10.05
C ASN A 303 -3.95 1.13 8.62
N LEU A 304 -4.85 1.44 7.67
CA LEU A 304 -4.48 1.70 6.28
C LEU A 304 -3.66 3.00 6.15
N ALA A 305 -4.07 4.07 6.83
CA ALA A 305 -3.30 5.32 6.86
C ALA A 305 -1.89 5.11 7.44
N GLU A 306 -1.77 4.35 8.52
CA GLU A 306 -0.46 3.98 9.10
C GLU A 306 0.37 3.10 8.16
N LYS A 307 -0.26 2.15 7.47
CA LYS A 307 0.40 1.28 6.49
C LYS A 307 0.95 2.09 5.33
N ASN A 308 0.18 3.02 4.78
CA ASN A 308 0.62 3.93 3.72
C ASN A 308 1.79 4.80 4.15
N LYS A 309 1.75 5.32 5.38
CA LYS A 309 2.86 6.10 5.93
C LYS A 309 4.14 5.28 6.07
N LYS A 310 4.04 4.02 6.51
CA LYS A 310 5.19 3.11 6.59
C LYS A 310 5.72 2.76 5.20
N LEU A 311 4.83 2.42 4.27
CA LEU A 311 5.19 2.08 2.90
C LEU A 311 5.91 3.25 2.21
N SER A 312 5.44 4.49 2.35
CA SER A 312 6.14 5.67 1.83
C SER A 312 7.56 5.79 2.39
N ALA A 313 7.75 5.58 3.69
CA ALA A 313 9.08 5.66 4.32
C ALA A 313 10.00 4.49 3.90
N GLU A 314 9.44 3.31 3.68
CA GLU A 314 10.17 2.14 3.15
C GLU A 314 10.63 2.41 1.71
N ILE A 315 9.77 2.97 0.86
CA ILE A 315 10.14 3.37 -0.50
C ILE A 315 11.27 4.41 -0.47
N GLU A 316 11.17 5.46 0.35
CA GLU A 316 12.23 6.48 0.49
C GLU A 316 13.57 5.88 0.93
N SER A 317 13.53 4.92 1.85
CA SER A 317 14.72 4.19 2.32
C SER A 317 15.32 3.34 1.20
N ASN A 318 14.50 2.59 0.46
CA ASN A 318 14.95 1.75 -0.64
C ASN A 318 15.53 2.59 -1.79
N ILE A 319 14.88 3.71 -2.13
CA ILE A 319 15.40 4.66 -3.12
C ILE A 319 16.81 5.13 -2.73
N SER A 320 17.00 5.48 -1.46
CA SER A 320 18.29 5.96 -0.96
C SER A 320 19.37 4.86 -0.99
N SER A 321 19.00 3.62 -0.64
CA SER A 321 19.92 2.46 -0.70
C SER A 321 20.35 2.16 -2.13
N ILE A 322 19.38 2.01 -3.04
CA ILE A 322 19.62 1.72 -4.46
C ILE A 322 20.46 2.83 -5.09
N SER A 323 20.19 4.09 -4.76
CA SER A 323 21.00 5.22 -5.26
C SER A 323 22.46 5.10 -4.84
N ALA A 324 22.73 4.71 -3.60
CA ALA A 324 24.10 4.56 -3.09
C ALA A 324 24.83 3.39 -3.77
N GLU A 325 24.14 2.26 -3.96
CA GLU A 325 24.70 1.10 -4.67
C GLU A 325 24.96 1.40 -6.15
N LEU A 326 24.07 2.14 -6.82
CA LEU A 326 24.29 2.61 -8.19
C LEU A 326 25.47 3.59 -8.29
N ASP A 327 25.69 4.43 -7.29
CA ASP A 327 26.88 5.28 -7.21
C ASP A 327 28.14 4.43 -7.00
N GLU A 328 28.11 3.42 -6.15
CA GLU A 328 29.23 2.48 -5.99
C GLU A 328 29.53 1.76 -7.30
N LEU A 329 28.53 1.24 -8.02
CA LEU A 329 28.72 0.63 -9.35
C LEU A 329 29.35 1.61 -10.36
N ALA A 330 28.97 2.89 -10.32
CA ALA A 330 29.55 3.92 -11.18
C ALA A 330 31.01 4.25 -10.84
N PHE A 331 31.40 4.19 -9.57
CA PHE A 331 32.71 4.64 -9.08
C PHE A 331 33.74 3.51 -8.84
N SER A 332 33.32 2.26 -8.58
CA SER A 332 34.16 1.32 -7.83
C SER A 332 35.00 0.30 -8.61
N SER A 333 34.75 -0.03 -9.89
CA SER A 333 35.48 -1.21 -10.44
C SER A 333 35.65 -1.33 -11.96
N LEU A 334 34.94 -0.54 -12.79
CA LEU A 334 34.92 -0.75 -14.25
C LEU A 334 35.57 0.38 -15.07
N THR A 335 36.18 1.38 -14.46
CA THR A 335 36.86 2.47 -15.21
C THR A 335 37.99 2.00 -16.14
N ASN A 336 38.47 0.77 -15.96
CA ASN A 336 39.45 0.09 -16.84
C ASN A 336 38.84 -1.07 -17.67
N PHE A 337 37.57 -1.40 -17.46
CA PHE A 337 36.82 -2.33 -18.31
C PHE A 337 36.35 -1.55 -19.53
N ASP A 338 36.81 -1.89 -20.73
CA ASP A 338 36.17 -1.35 -21.95
C ASP A 338 34.69 -1.80 -22.02
N SER A 339 33.87 -1.07 -22.76
CA SER A 339 32.42 -1.34 -22.86
C SER A 339 32.10 -2.76 -23.36
N ASN A 340 33.07 -3.45 -23.99
CA ASN A 340 32.93 -4.79 -24.53
C ASN A 340 33.55 -5.90 -23.66
N ALA A 341 34.17 -5.56 -22.54
CA ALA A 341 34.99 -6.50 -21.76
C ALA A 341 34.12 -7.57 -21.08
N LEU A 342 32.96 -7.16 -20.56
CA LEU A 342 31.99 -8.09 -19.99
C LEU A 342 31.34 -8.94 -21.09
N GLY A 343 30.92 -8.33 -22.19
CA GLY A 343 30.39 -9.05 -23.36
C GLY A 343 31.34 -10.13 -23.87
N PHE A 344 32.64 -9.81 -23.98
CA PHE A 344 33.69 -10.77 -24.34
C PHE A 344 33.81 -11.91 -23.32
N LEU A 345 33.80 -11.61 -22.02
CA LEU A 345 33.88 -12.64 -20.98
C LEU A 345 32.65 -13.56 -21.01
N PHE A 346 31.45 -13.03 -21.26
CA PHE A 346 30.25 -13.87 -21.40
C PHE A 346 30.32 -14.80 -22.59
N GLU A 347 30.74 -14.31 -23.75
CA GLU A 347 30.91 -15.12 -24.96
C GLU A 347 31.90 -16.28 -24.71
N GLU A 348 32.97 -16.04 -23.95
CA GLU A 348 34.07 -17.00 -23.79
C GLU A 348 33.95 -17.97 -22.63
N LEU A 349 33.13 -17.64 -21.63
CA LEU A 349 32.95 -18.43 -20.42
C LEU A 349 31.73 -19.37 -20.49
N GLU A 350 30.89 -19.29 -21.53
CA GLU A 350 29.75 -20.18 -21.81
C GLU A 350 28.87 -20.50 -20.57
N SER A 351 28.33 -19.48 -19.89
CA SER A 351 27.44 -19.68 -18.74
C SER A 351 25.98 -19.91 -19.15
N ASN A 352 25.46 -21.10 -18.88
CA ASN A 352 24.03 -21.40 -19.01
C ASN A 352 23.15 -20.63 -17.99
N THR A 353 23.71 -20.14 -16.88
CA THR A 353 22.96 -19.40 -15.84
C THR A 353 22.76 -17.93 -16.19
N ILE A 354 23.72 -17.33 -16.91
CA ILE A 354 23.70 -15.90 -17.28
C ILE A 354 22.94 -15.66 -18.60
N SER A 355 22.79 -16.70 -19.42
CA SER A 355 22.05 -16.69 -20.69
C SER A 355 20.56 -16.28 -20.61
N GLN A 356 19.95 -16.22 -19.41
CA GLN A 356 18.55 -15.77 -19.26
C GLN A 356 18.38 -14.25 -19.17
N LYS A 357 19.44 -13.48 -18.87
CA LYS A 357 19.44 -11.99 -18.88
C LYS A 357 20.31 -11.42 -20.03
N GLU A 358 20.72 -12.26 -20.99
CA GLU A 358 21.67 -11.96 -22.08
C GLU A 358 21.38 -10.67 -22.87
N ASN A 359 20.12 -10.25 -23.02
CA ASN A 359 19.77 -9.07 -23.81
C ASN A 359 19.97 -7.72 -23.09
N SER A 360 20.22 -7.68 -21.77
CA SER A 360 20.36 -6.43 -20.99
C SER A 360 21.76 -6.20 -20.41
N ILE A 361 22.70 -7.13 -20.60
CA ILE A 361 23.99 -7.14 -19.89
C ILE A 361 25.13 -6.46 -20.68
N TYR A 362 24.85 -5.86 -21.83
CA TYR A 362 25.94 -5.42 -22.70
C TYR A 362 26.78 -4.26 -22.12
N GLU A 363 26.22 -3.35 -21.30
CA GLU A 363 26.99 -2.24 -20.73
C GLU A 363 26.51 -1.90 -19.30
N VAL A 364 27.38 -2.07 -18.29
CA VAL A 364 27.07 -1.70 -16.89
C VAL A 364 26.82 -0.19 -16.76
N GLU A 365 27.49 0.61 -17.59
CA GLU A 365 27.26 2.05 -17.67
C GLU A 365 25.83 2.37 -18.12
N ASP A 366 25.34 1.70 -19.16
CA ASP A 366 23.94 1.84 -19.63
C ASP A 366 22.96 1.36 -18.56
N PHE A 367 23.24 0.23 -17.90
CA PHE A 367 22.41 -0.24 -16.79
C PHE A 367 22.33 0.79 -15.66
N VAL A 368 23.47 1.35 -15.22
CA VAL A 368 23.52 2.38 -14.17
C VAL A 368 22.76 3.62 -14.61
N PHE A 369 22.92 4.02 -15.87
CA PHE A 369 22.21 5.15 -16.47
C PHE A 369 20.69 4.96 -16.43
N GLU A 370 20.19 3.86 -17.00
CA GLU A 370 18.77 3.55 -17.10
C GLU A 370 18.15 3.38 -15.70
N SER A 371 18.89 2.74 -14.79
CA SER A 371 18.50 2.55 -13.39
C SER A 371 18.37 3.88 -12.65
N LYS A 372 19.32 4.81 -12.83
CA LYS A 372 19.24 6.16 -12.24
C LYS A 372 18.09 6.97 -12.80
N GLU A 373 17.82 6.88 -14.10
CA GLU A 373 16.66 7.53 -14.73
C GLU A 373 15.35 7.02 -14.12
N LYS A 374 15.21 5.68 -14.01
CA LYS A 374 14.05 5.04 -13.40
C LYS A 374 13.89 5.44 -11.93
N LEU A 375 14.95 5.34 -11.13
CA LEU A 375 14.96 5.70 -9.71
C LEU A 375 14.52 7.15 -9.47
N PHE A 376 15.00 8.07 -10.31
CA PHE A 376 14.61 9.48 -10.25
C PHE A 376 13.13 9.68 -10.61
N SER A 377 12.62 8.99 -11.64
CA SER A 377 11.20 9.03 -12.02
C SER A 377 10.30 8.60 -10.86
N GLU A 378 10.62 7.46 -10.23
CA GLU A 378 9.86 6.92 -9.08
C GLU A 378 9.93 7.85 -7.86
N SER A 379 11.10 8.46 -7.60
CA SER A 379 11.26 9.44 -6.53
C SER A 379 10.42 10.71 -6.77
N ALA A 380 10.37 11.21 -8.00
CA ALA A 380 9.55 12.36 -8.37
C ALA A 380 8.05 12.05 -8.24
N GLU A 381 7.63 10.84 -8.64
CA GLU A 381 6.25 10.39 -8.49
C GLU A 381 5.84 10.26 -7.02
N LEU A 382 6.68 9.65 -6.18
CA LEU A 382 6.45 9.57 -4.73
C LEU A 382 6.31 10.96 -4.10
N LYS A 383 7.15 11.91 -4.49
CA LYS A 383 7.08 13.28 -4.00
C LYS A 383 5.78 13.96 -4.42
N SER A 384 5.39 13.82 -5.69
CA SER A 384 4.11 14.35 -6.19
C SER A 384 2.92 13.74 -5.43
N LEU A 385 2.98 12.44 -5.13
CA LEU A 385 1.96 11.74 -4.35
C LEU A 385 1.82 12.30 -2.94
N ASN A 386 2.95 12.51 -2.26
CA ASN A 386 2.98 13.10 -0.92
C ASN A 386 2.49 14.57 -0.90
N GLU A 387 2.75 15.33 -1.96
CA GLU A 387 2.22 16.69 -2.11
C GLU A 387 0.70 16.68 -2.30
N LYS A 388 0.17 15.83 -3.19
CA LYS A 388 -1.28 15.68 -3.39
C LYS A 388 -2.00 15.25 -2.10
N ASP A 389 -1.41 14.32 -1.36
CA ASP A 389 -1.93 13.87 -0.06
C ASP A 389 -2.01 15.00 0.95
N TYR A 390 -0.95 15.82 1.05
CA TYR A 390 -0.93 16.97 1.95
C TYR A 390 -2.04 18.00 1.64
N PHE A 391 -2.40 18.15 0.36
CA PHE A 391 -3.49 19.04 -0.08
C PHE A 391 -4.87 18.36 -0.14
N ASN A 392 -5.00 17.09 0.24
CA ASN A 392 -6.21 16.26 0.08
C ASN A 392 -6.74 16.25 -1.37
N GLU A 393 -5.82 16.22 -2.35
CA GLU A 393 -6.13 16.18 -3.79
C GLU A 393 -6.08 14.77 -4.39
N ILE A 394 -5.84 13.76 -3.55
CA ILE A 394 -5.81 12.34 -3.92
C ILE A 394 -6.66 11.53 -2.95
N SER A 395 -7.38 10.54 -3.47
CA SER A 395 -8.17 9.62 -2.67
C SER A 395 -7.27 8.61 -1.93
N LEU A 396 -7.74 8.06 -0.82
CA LEU A 396 -7.01 7.04 -0.07
C LEU A 396 -6.73 5.78 -0.92
N GLY A 397 -7.69 5.36 -1.74
CA GLY A 397 -7.57 4.23 -2.65
C GLY A 397 -6.51 4.45 -3.73
N GLU A 398 -6.58 5.58 -4.45
CA GLU A 398 -5.60 5.94 -5.49
C GLU A 398 -4.19 6.04 -4.90
N LYS A 399 -4.03 6.72 -3.76
CA LYS A 399 -2.75 6.82 -3.05
C LYS A 399 -2.16 5.46 -2.71
N THR A 400 -2.98 4.58 -2.14
CA THR A 400 -2.52 3.25 -1.72
C THR A 400 -2.08 2.42 -2.92
N SER A 401 -2.84 2.46 -4.03
CA SER A 401 -2.50 1.76 -5.27
C SER A 401 -1.16 2.25 -5.83
N LEU A 402 -1.01 3.58 -5.99
CA LEU A 402 0.21 4.18 -6.53
C LEU A 402 1.44 3.90 -5.65
N LEU A 403 1.31 3.95 -4.32
CA LEU A 403 2.39 3.55 -3.41
C LEU A 403 2.83 2.10 -3.64
N LYS A 404 1.89 1.17 -3.88
CA LYS A 404 2.22 -0.22 -4.16
C LYS A 404 2.91 -0.41 -5.51
N GLU A 405 2.47 0.33 -6.53
CA GLU A 405 3.10 0.33 -7.86
C GLU A 405 4.55 0.83 -7.79
N ILE A 406 4.77 2.00 -7.17
CA ILE A 406 6.10 2.56 -6.95
C ILE A 406 6.96 1.56 -6.16
N ASN A 407 6.44 1.01 -5.06
CA ASN A 407 7.21 0.05 -4.26
C ASN A 407 7.58 -1.21 -5.06
N SER A 408 6.68 -1.75 -5.87
CA SER A 408 6.98 -2.90 -6.72
C SER A 408 8.05 -2.58 -7.76
N SER A 409 8.00 -1.38 -8.36
CA SER A 409 8.99 -0.91 -9.33
C SER A 409 10.37 -0.74 -8.70
N ILE A 410 10.42 -0.16 -7.49
CA ILE A 410 11.64 0.04 -6.70
C ILE A 410 12.23 -1.28 -6.21
N LEU A 411 11.42 -2.23 -5.73
CA LEU A 411 11.90 -3.55 -5.33
C LEU A 411 12.49 -4.32 -6.51
N SER A 412 11.82 -4.31 -7.67
CA SER A 412 12.35 -4.92 -8.89
C SER A 412 13.67 -4.28 -9.33
N LEU A 413 13.79 -2.96 -9.23
CA LEU A 413 15.04 -2.27 -9.54
C LEU A 413 16.15 -2.65 -8.54
N GLY A 414 15.80 -2.77 -7.25
CA GLY A 414 16.73 -3.23 -6.21
C GLY A 414 17.26 -4.64 -6.49
N GLU A 415 16.40 -5.58 -6.89
CA GLU A 415 16.82 -6.94 -7.29
C GLU A 415 17.78 -6.93 -8.48
N ASP A 416 17.56 -6.04 -9.45
CA ASP A 416 18.48 -5.89 -10.58
C ASP A 416 19.82 -5.28 -10.12
N VAL A 417 19.80 -4.24 -9.30
CA VAL A 417 21.04 -3.62 -8.77
C VAL A 417 21.83 -4.60 -7.91
N ASP A 418 21.17 -5.38 -7.05
CA ASP A 418 21.78 -6.43 -6.24
C ASP A 418 22.49 -7.47 -7.12
N PHE A 419 21.85 -7.89 -8.22
CA PHE A 419 22.45 -8.82 -9.17
C PHE A 419 23.74 -8.26 -9.79
N TYR A 420 23.75 -7.00 -10.23
CA TYR A 420 24.96 -6.39 -10.81
C TYR A 420 26.04 -6.14 -9.76
N SER A 421 25.67 -5.71 -8.55
CA SER A 421 26.62 -5.39 -7.47
C SER A 421 27.28 -6.63 -6.88
N ASN A 422 26.52 -7.71 -6.68
CA ASN A 422 26.98 -8.86 -5.90
C ASN A 422 27.16 -10.12 -6.75
N ASP A 423 26.13 -10.52 -7.49
CA ASP A 423 26.06 -11.86 -8.08
C ASP A 423 26.87 -11.97 -9.38
N LEU A 424 26.77 -10.97 -10.26
CA LEU A 424 27.37 -10.97 -11.60
C LEU A 424 28.89 -11.15 -11.54
N PHE A 425 29.56 -10.34 -10.73
CA PHE A 425 31.02 -10.35 -10.63
C PHE A 425 31.53 -11.61 -9.94
N ASP A 426 30.85 -12.10 -8.91
CA ASP A 426 31.23 -13.34 -8.24
C ASP A 426 31.10 -14.56 -9.17
N GLU A 427 30.01 -14.65 -9.93
CA GLU A 427 29.83 -15.75 -10.89
C GLU A 427 30.88 -15.70 -12.01
N LEU A 428 31.15 -14.51 -12.57
CA LEU A 428 32.19 -14.34 -13.58
C LEU A 428 33.58 -14.72 -13.07
N ILE A 429 33.93 -14.38 -11.83
CA ILE A 429 35.22 -14.73 -11.24
C ILE A 429 35.35 -16.25 -11.09
N ILE A 430 34.29 -16.94 -10.66
CA ILE A 430 34.29 -18.41 -10.54
C ILE A 430 34.47 -19.07 -11.91
N LEU A 431 33.79 -18.58 -12.94
CA LEU A 431 33.91 -19.09 -14.29
C LEU A 431 35.31 -18.82 -14.86
N CYS A 432 35.87 -17.63 -14.61
CA CYS A 432 37.25 -17.30 -14.92
C CYS A 432 38.21 -18.28 -14.25
N ASP A 433 38.12 -18.49 -12.94
CA ASP A 433 38.95 -19.44 -12.20
C ASP A 433 38.96 -20.83 -12.89
N SER A 434 37.79 -21.36 -13.23
CA SER A 434 37.67 -22.64 -13.93
C SER A 434 38.31 -22.63 -15.32
N LYS A 435 38.12 -21.55 -16.10
CA LYS A 435 38.70 -21.42 -17.44
C LYS A 435 40.23 -21.28 -17.39
N LEU A 436 40.75 -20.49 -16.45
CA LEU A 436 42.19 -20.31 -16.27
C LEU A 436 42.87 -21.61 -15.83
N GLU A 437 42.23 -22.44 -15.01
CA GLU A 437 42.73 -23.77 -14.67
C GLU A 437 42.87 -24.67 -15.92
N LEU A 438 41.87 -24.67 -16.81
CA LEU A 438 41.95 -25.41 -18.08
C LEU A 438 43.10 -24.92 -18.97
N ILE A 439 43.25 -23.60 -19.10
CA ILE A 439 44.34 -22.99 -19.88
C ILE A 439 45.71 -23.38 -19.30
N LYS A 440 45.85 -23.33 -17.96
CA LYS A 440 47.07 -23.72 -17.25
C LYS A 440 47.40 -25.20 -17.50
N ASP A 441 46.40 -26.06 -17.46
CA ASP A 441 46.53 -27.48 -17.76
C ASP A 441 47.00 -27.73 -19.20
N ASP A 442 46.41 -27.04 -20.18
CA ASP A 442 46.77 -27.17 -21.60
C ASP A 442 48.20 -26.66 -21.88
N LEU A 443 48.61 -25.59 -21.22
CA LEU A 443 49.99 -25.09 -21.28
C LEU A 443 51.00 -26.13 -20.77
N THR A 444 50.70 -26.82 -19.66
CA THR A 444 51.63 -27.84 -19.13
C THR A 444 51.74 -29.09 -19.99
N LYS A 445 50.69 -29.40 -20.78
CA LYS A 445 50.64 -30.58 -21.66
C LYS A 445 51.27 -30.32 -23.03
N THR A 446 51.45 -29.05 -23.41
CA THR A 446 51.99 -28.66 -24.72
C THR A 446 53.52 -28.59 -24.68
N ASP A 447 54.19 -29.25 -25.61
CA ASP A 447 55.65 -29.16 -25.75
C ASP A 447 56.04 -27.90 -26.54
N PHE A 448 56.65 -26.96 -25.83
CA PHE A 448 57.09 -25.66 -26.32
C PHE A 448 58.57 -25.63 -26.72
N SER A 449 59.31 -26.71 -26.50
CA SER A 449 60.77 -26.74 -26.69
C SER A 449 61.23 -26.56 -28.14
N GLU A 450 60.41 -26.98 -29.10
CA GLU A 450 60.67 -26.85 -30.54
C GLU A 450 59.88 -25.69 -31.21
N LYS A 451 59.11 -24.92 -30.43
CA LYS A 451 58.28 -23.82 -30.96
C LYS A 451 59.06 -22.51 -31.14
N PRO A 452 58.68 -21.67 -32.11
CA PRO A 452 59.21 -20.31 -32.26
C PRO A 452 59.10 -19.51 -30.96
N TRP A 453 60.04 -18.60 -30.74
CA TRP A 453 60.11 -17.85 -29.49
C TRP A 453 58.87 -16.95 -29.29
N GLU A 454 58.19 -16.53 -30.37
CA GLU A 454 56.94 -15.76 -30.36
C GLU A 454 55.83 -16.55 -29.64
N ILE A 455 55.68 -17.83 -29.98
CA ILE A 455 54.70 -18.74 -29.38
C ILE A 455 55.05 -18.99 -27.90
N ASN A 456 56.35 -19.17 -27.59
CA ASN A 456 56.83 -19.35 -26.23
C ASN A 456 56.65 -18.09 -25.35
N SER A 457 56.77 -16.91 -25.96
CA SER A 457 56.52 -15.62 -25.30
C SER A 457 55.06 -15.49 -24.88
N ILE A 458 54.12 -15.85 -25.77
CA ILE A 458 52.68 -15.84 -25.45
C ILE A 458 52.38 -16.80 -24.30
N ALA A 459 52.87 -18.04 -24.35
CA ALA A 459 52.71 -19.03 -23.28
C ALA A 459 53.25 -18.51 -21.92
N SER A 460 54.41 -17.84 -21.94
CA SER A 460 55.01 -17.25 -20.75
C SER A 460 54.17 -16.08 -20.19
N LYS A 461 53.64 -15.22 -21.06
CA LYS A 461 52.73 -14.12 -20.67
C LYS A 461 51.45 -14.66 -20.03
N ILE A 462 50.86 -15.71 -20.59
CA ILE A 462 49.68 -16.37 -20.01
C ILE A 462 50.01 -16.87 -18.60
N ALA A 463 51.14 -17.55 -18.39
CA ALA A 463 51.53 -18.06 -17.08
C ALA A 463 51.72 -16.94 -16.04
N VAL A 464 52.37 -15.83 -16.42
CA VAL A 464 52.55 -14.67 -15.54
C VAL A 464 51.20 -14.05 -15.18
N LYS A 465 50.34 -13.79 -16.16
CA LYS A 465 49.03 -13.16 -15.95
C LYS A 465 48.06 -14.06 -15.16
N THR A 466 48.15 -15.38 -15.34
CA THR A 466 47.42 -16.36 -14.51
C THR A 466 47.87 -16.28 -13.04
N SER A 467 49.19 -16.16 -12.79
CA SER A 467 49.69 -15.96 -11.42
C SER A 467 49.28 -14.60 -10.84
N SER A 468 49.18 -13.56 -11.66
CA SER A 468 48.67 -12.25 -11.23
C SER A 468 47.20 -12.31 -10.87
N PHE A 469 46.38 -13.03 -11.64
CA PHE A 469 44.97 -13.28 -11.33
C PHE A 469 44.79 -13.92 -9.94
N GLU A 470 45.59 -14.94 -9.60
CA GLU A 470 45.52 -15.64 -8.30
C GLU A 470 45.79 -14.70 -7.10
N GLN A 471 46.51 -13.59 -7.32
CA GLN A 471 46.94 -12.64 -6.28
C GLN A 471 46.15 -11.32 -6.27
N ALA A 472 45.28 -11.12 -7.27
CA ALA A 472 44.58 -9.88 -7.53
C ALA A 472 43.35 -9.66 -6.62
N SER A 473 42.90 -8.40 -6.49
CA SER A 473 41.61 -8.08 -5.88
C SER A 473 40.43 -8.62 -6.71
N LYS A 474 39.21 -8.59 -6.15
CA LYS A 474 38.01 -9.08 -6.83
C LYS A 474 37.80 -8.37 -8.18
N GLU A 475 38.03 -7.06 -8.21
CA GLU A 475 37.88 -6.20 -9.38
C GLU A 475 38.98 -6.45 -10.43
N GLU A 476 40.23 -6.60 -10.00
CA GLU A 476 41.38 -6.81 -10.89
C GLU A 476 41.40 -8.20 -11.51
N LYS A 477 40.80 -9.19 -10.84
CA LYS A 477 40.70 -10.57 -11.35
C LYS A 477 40.04 -10.64 -12.72
N LEU A 478 38.93 -9.94 -12.94
CA LEU A 478 38.23 -10.02 -14.21
C LEU A 478 39.03 -9.41 -15.37
N LEU A 479 39.84 -8.37 -15.11
CA LEU A 479 40.77 -7.81 -16.10
C LEU A 479 41.83 -8.84 -16.52
N TYR A 480 42.49 -9.47 -15.53
CA TYR A 480 43.50 -10.49 -15.82
C TYR A 480 42.89 -11.70 -16.53
N CYS A 481 41.66 -12.09 -16.19
CA CYS A 481 40.95 -13.15 -16.87
C CYS A 481 40.73 -12.84 -18.36
N LYS A 482 40.24 -11.64 -18.70
CA LYS A 482 40.07 -11.19 -20.09
C LYS A 482 41.40 -11.26 -20.84
N GLU A 483 42.47 -10.73 -20.26
CA GLU A 483 43.81 -10.76 -20.87
C GLU A 483 44.30 -12.20 -21.12
N VAL A 484 44.14 -13.09 -20.14
CA VAL A 484 44.55 -14.50 -20.25
C VAL A 484 43.76 -15.23 -21.34
N ILE A 485 42.45 -15.06 -21.40
CA ILE A 485 41.60 -15.68 -22.43
C ILE A 485 41.98 -15.16 -23.83
N SER A 486 42.21 -13.85 -23.98
CA SER A 486 42.63 -13.23 -25.25
C SER A 486 44.00 -13.75 -25.72
N LEU A 487 44.96 -13.83 -24.81
CA LEU A 487 46.28 -14.44 -25.09
C LEU A 487 46.14 -15.92 -25.45
N ASN A 488 45.26 -16.67 -24.79
CA ASN A 488 45.04 -18.08 -25.08
C ASN A 488 44.38 -18.33 -26.45
N LYS A 489 43.46 -17.46 -26.88
CA LYS A 489 42.93 -17.49 -28.27
C LYS A 489 44.04 -17.30 -29.29
N THR A 490 44.90 -16.30 -29.05
CA THR A 490 46.06 -16.01 -29.91
C THR A 490 47.01 -17.21 -29.95
N LEU A 491 47.30 -17.82 -28.80
CA LEU A 491 48.11 -19.03 -28.71
C LEU A 491 47.49 -20.21 -29.46
N SER A 492 46.18 -20.42 -29.31
CA SER A 492 45.46 -21.51 -29.97
C SER A 492 45.49 -21.37 -31.50
N LEU A 493 45.33 -20.15 -32.02
CA LEU A 493 45.48 -19.85 -33.45
C LEU A 493 46.92 -20.12 -33.93
N ALA A 494 47.93 -19.67 -33.18
CA ALA A 494 49.33 -19.91 -33.50
C ALA A 494 49.68 -21.40 -33.53
N LEU A 495 49.11 -22.20 -32.63
CA LEU A 495 49.31 -23.65 -32.59
C LEU A 495 48.56 -24.41 -33.70
N GLN A 496 47.46 -23.85 -34.22
CA GLN A 496 46.66 -24.45 -35.30
C GLN A 496 47.20 -24.13 -36.69
N ASP A 497 47.62 -22.89 -36.93
CA ASP A 497 48.11 -22.41 -38.23
C ASP A 497 49.21 -21.35 -38.04
N GLU A 498 50.45 -21.83 -37.86
CA GLU A 498 51.62 -20.98 -37.64
C GLU A 498 51.80 -19.96 -38.79
N THR A 499 51.53 -20.34 -40.04
CA THR A 499 51.75 -19.46 -41.20
C THR A 499 50.75 -18.31 -41.21
N LYS A 500 49.48 -18.60 -40.92
CA LYS A 500 48.45 -17.56 -40.81
C LYS A 500 48.71 -16.62 -39.63
N PHE A 501 49.16 -17.15 -38.50
CA PHE A 501 49.51 -16.36 -37.33
C PHE A 501 50.64 -15.36 -37.63
N PHE A 502 51.74 -15.79 -38.26
CA PHE A 502 52.83 -14.88 -38.62
C PHE A 502 52.39 -13.79 -39.62
N LEU A 503 51.56 -14.14 -40.61
CA LEU A 503 50.99 -13.17 -41.56
C LEU A 503 50.06 -12.13 -40.88
N GLU A 504 49.27 -12.54 -39.89
CA GLU A 504 48.41 -11.63 -39.12
C GLU A 504 49.23 -10.74 -38.18
N SER A 505 50.29 -11.29 -37.57
CA SER A 505 51.24 -10.53 -36.76
C SER A 505 51.96 -9.44 -37.56
N GLU A 506 52.38 -9.75 -38.79
CA GLU A 506 53.02 -8.78 -39.70
C GLU A 506 52.06 -7.63 -40.06
N LYS A 507 50.80 -7.95 -40.37
CA LYS A 507 49.77 -6.92 -40.63
C LYS A 507 49.47 -6.05 -39.41
N SER A 508 49.42 -6.65 -38.23
CA SER A 508 49.19 -5.91 -36.97
C SER A 508 50.36 -4.98 -36.68
N LEU A 509 51.59 -5.42 -36.92
CA LEU A 509 52.79 -4.61 -36.79
C LEU A 509 52.74 -3.40 -37.73
N ASP A 510 52.43 -3.62 -39.00
CA ASP A 510 52.27 -2.55 -39.99
C ASP A 510 51.20 -1.54 -39.56
N SER A 511 50.03 -2.01 -39.12
CA SER A 511 48.96 -1.14 -38.61
C SER A 511 49.39 -0.32 -37.39
N CYS A 512 50.17 -0.90 -36.47
CA CYS A 512 50.68 -0.18 -35.31
C CYS A 512 51.65 0.94 -35.71
N PHE A 513 52.55 0.66 -36.66
CA PHE A 513 53.45 1.67 -37.21
C PHE A 513 52.68 2.78 -37.92
N ASP A 514 51.66 2.45 -38.70
CA ASP A 514 50.79 3.43 -39.37
C ASP A 514 50.08 4.34 -38.34
N SER A 515 49.54 3.78 -37.26
CA SER A 515 48.96 4.58 -36.16
C SER A 515 49.99 5.50 -35.52
N LEU A 516 51.16 4.99 -35.15
CA LEU A 516 52.21 5.80 -34.53
C LEU A 516 52.69 6.91 -35.48
N GLU A 517 52.85 6.63 -36.77
CA GLU A 517 53.21 7.63 -37.77
C GLU A 517 52.17 8.74 -37.85
N ARG A 518 50.88 8.40 -37.85
CA ARG A 518 49.79 9.40 -37.79
C ARG A 518 49.86 10.25 -36.53
N ILE A 519 50.07 9.64 -35.37
CA ILE A 519 50.17 10.36 -34.08
C ILE A 519 51.39 11.30 -34.07
N PHE A 520 52.55 10.87 -34.57
CA PHE A 520 53.74 11.71 -34.69
C PHE A 520 53.63 12.79 -35.76
N TYR A 521 52.82 12.57 -36.81
CA TYR A 521 52.52 13.57 -37.83
C TYR A 521 51.58 14.67 -37.30
N SER A 522 50.67 14.31 -36.39
CA SER A 522 49.62 15.17 -35.84
C SER A 522 50.04 15.97 -34.60
N LYS A 523 50.94 15.44 -33.77
CA LYS A 523 51.30 16.02 -32.47
C LYS A 523 52.81 16.10 -32.26
N ASN A 524 53.26 17.15 -31.58
CA ASN A 524 54.67 17.30 -31.22
C ASN A 524 55.02 16.49 -29.97
N LEU A 525 55.47 15.25 -30.18
CA LEU A 525 55.79 14.28 -29.14
C LEU A 525 57.29 14.19 -28.86
N GLY A 526 57.97 15.34 -28.71
CA GLY A 526 59.43 15.44 -28.59
C GLY A 526 60.10 14.44 -27.64
N VAL A 527 59.43 14.03 -26.56
CA VAL A 527 59.93 13.06 -25.56
C VAL A 527 59.98 11.61 -26.10
N PHE A 528 59.15 11.28 -27.10
CA PHE A 528 59.02 9.94 -27.65
C PHE A 528 59.71 9.75 -29.02
N VAL A 529 60.21 10.84 -29.63
CA VAL A 529 60.83 10.82 -30.96
C VAL A 529 61.97 9.79 -31.05
N ASP A 530 62.87 9.77 -30.08
CA ASP A 530 63.99 8.83 -30.05
C ASP A 530 63.53 7.37 -29.86
N SER A 531 62.46 7.16 -29.09
CA SER A 531 61.86 5.83 -28.90
C SER A 531 61.21 5.33 -30.19
N PHE A 532 60.57 6.21 -30.95
CA PHE A 532 59.95 5.89 -32.23
C PHE A 532 60.97 5.59 -33.33
N TYR A 533 62.04 6.37 -33.43
CA TYR A 533 63.14 6.07 -34.37
C TYR A 533 63.89 4.79 -33.98
N SER A 534 64.07 4.54 -32.68
CA SER A 534 64.61 3.26 -32.20
C SER A 534 63.73 2.10 -32.63
N LEU A 535 62.41 2.22 -32.48
CA LEU A 535 61.43 1.22 -32.92
C LEU A 535 61.48 0.98 -34.44
N LYS A 536 61.56 2.03 -35.27
CA LYS A 536 61.75 1.91 -36.73
C LYS A 536 63.04 1.16 -37.08
N SER A 537 64.12 1.47 -36.38
CA SER A 537 65.41 0.80 -36.56
C SER A 537 65.34 -0.69 -36.19
N LEU A 538 64.55 -1.05 -35.16
CA LEU A 538 64.30 -2.45 -34.78
C LEU A 538 63.54 -3.22 -35.85
N LYS A 539 62.57 -2.59 -36.55
CA LYS A 539 61.87 -3.17 -37.71
C LYS A 539 62.83 -3.45 -38.87
N GLU A 540 63.73 -2.51 -39.17
CA GLU A 540 64.72 -2.66 -40.26
C GLU A 540 65.78 -3.75 -40.01
N LEU A 541 66.01 -4.11 -38.74
CA LEU A 541 66.97 -5.14 -38.35
C LEU A 541 66.46 -6.58 -38.52
N ASN A 542 65.24 -6.77 -39.04
CA ASN A 542 64.55 -8.07 -39.11
C ASN A 542 64.60 -8.81 -37.77
N LEU A 543 64.46 -8.06 -36.68
CA LEU A 543 64.16 -8.67 -35.39
C LEU A 543 62.80 -9.34 -35.48
N PRO A 544 62.55 -10.35 -34.64
CA PRO A 544 61.26 -11.01 -34.63
C PRO A 544 60.06 -10.06 -34.53
N ASP A 545 59.11 -10.22 -35.44
CA ASP A 545 57.99 -9.28 -35.60
C ASP A 545 57.18 -9.10 -34.32
N SER A 546 57.04 -10.14 -33.49
CA SER A 546 56.31 -10.00 -32.23
C SER A 546 57.04 -9.14 -31.18
N TYR A 547 58.39 -9.12 -31.19
CA TYR A 547 59.16 -8.24 -30.29
C TYR A 547 59.00 -6.77 -30.71
N VAL A 548 59.05 -6.53 -32.02
CA VAL A 548 58.84 -5.19 -32.58
C VAL A 548 57.38 -4.77 -32.39
N SER A 549 56.42 -5.70 -32.51
CA SER A 549 55.00 -5.46 -32.29
C SER A 549 54.68 -5.10 -30.85
N ASP A 550 55.20 -5.87 -29.88
CA ASP A 550 55.05 -5.57 -28.45
C ASP A 550 55.63 -4.19 -28.12
N SER A 551 56.83 -3.89 -28.63
CA SER A 551 57.49 -2.59 -28.43
C SER A 551 56.71 -1.45 -29.11
N CYS A 552 56.05 -1.73 -30.23
CA CYS A 552 55.22 -0.76 -30.94
C CYS A 552 53.95 -0.44 -30.16
N LEU A 553 53.26 -1.46 -29.67
CA LEU A 553 52.05 -1.31 -28.86
C LEU A 553 52.35 -0.61 -27.53
N ASP A 554 53.43 -0.97 -26.83
CA ASP A 554 53.88 -0.29 -25.60
C ASP A 554 54.14 1.21 -25.86
N LEU A 555 54.82 1.53 -26.96
CA LEU A 555 55.07 2.91 -27.33
C LEU A 555 53.77 3.66 -27.65
N LYS A 556 52.85 3.03 -28.39
CA LYS A 556 51.51 3.59 -28.71
C LYS A 556 50.76 3.89 -27.42
N GLU A 557 50.70 2.94 -26.49
CA GLU A 557 50.00 3.10 -25.22
C GLU A 557 50.60 4.21 -24.36
N ARG A 558 51.93 4.27 -24.21
CA ARG A 558 52.63 5.32 -23.46
C ARG A 558 52.41 6.71 -24.04
N ILE A 559 52.37 6.82 -25.38
CA ILE A 559 52.07 8.08 -26.06
C ILE A 559 50.63 8.50 -25.80
N ILE A 560 49.67 7.58 -25.92
CA ILE A 560 48.25 7.85 -25.67
C ILE A 560 48.03 8.29 -24.21
N GLN A 561 48.62 7.59 -23.23
CA GLN A 561 48.56 7.98 -21.82
C GLN A 561 49.18 9.37 -21.58
N TYR A 562 50.31 9.65 -22.23
CA TYR A 562 50.94 10.96 -22.14
C TYR A 562 50.04 12.07 -22.68
N LEU A 563 49.40 11.84 -23.84
CA LEU A 563 48.47 12.79 -24.46
C LEU A 563 47.28 13.07 -23.55
N TYR A 564 46.62 12.04 -23.00
CA TYR A 564 45.51 12.25 -22.06
C TYR A 564 45.90 12.95 -20.76
N SER A 565 47.18 12.90 -20.37
CA SER A 565 47.66 13.50 -19.11
C SER A 565 48.29 14.88 -19.28
N ASN A 566 48.73 15.24 -20.49
CA ASN A 566 49.57 16.43 -20.71
C ASN A 566 49.14 17.31 -21.88
N ASP A 567 48.34 16.81 -22.83
CA ASP A 567 47.82 17.62 -23.94
C ASP A 567 46.53 18.30 -23.49
N LYS A 568 46.57 19.63 -23.40
CA LYS A 568 45.44 20.44 -22.89
C LYS A 568 44.20 20.33 -23.77
N GLU A 569 44.36 20.26 -25.08
CA GLU A 569 43.22 20.20 -26.02
C GLU A 569 42.48 18.88 -25.84
N ILE A 570 43.21 17.78 -25.69
CA ILE A 570 42.63 16.44 -25.51
C ILE A 570 41.94 16.32 -24.15
N ILE A 571 42.54 16.87 -23.09
CA ILE A 571 41.92 16.91 -21.75
C ILE A 571 40.61 17.72 -21.80
N GLU A 572 40.62 18.88 -22.46
CA GLU A 572 39.46 19.75 -22.58
C GLU A 572 38.33 19.10 -23.39
N VAL A 573 38.63 18.50 -24.54
CA VAL A 573 37.66 17.78 -25.40
C VAL A 573 37.02 16.61 -24.65
N ASN A 574 37.79 15.78 -23.94
CA ASN A 574 37.23 14.69 -23.14
C ASN A 574 36.35 15.21 -22.00
N SER A 575 36.76 16.29 -21.32
CA SER A 575 35.93 16.89 -20.26
C SER A 575 34.62 17.43 -20.80
N LEU A 576 34.65 18.14 -21.93
CA LEU A 576 33.45 18.70 -22.57
C LEU A 576 32.51 17.61 -23.07
N PHE A 577 33.04 16.51 -23.60
CA PHE A 577 32.25 15.35 -23.99
C PHE A 577 31.52 14.75 -22.78
N PHE A 578 32.23 14.55 -21.67
CA PHE A 578 31.66 14.02 -20.43
C PHE A 578 30.59 14.94 -19.85
N ASP A 579 30.87 16.25 -19.74
CA ASP A 579 29.91 17.25 -19.27
C ASP A 579 28.67 17.30 -20.16
N SER A 580 28.84 17.16 -21.48
CA SER A 580 27.74 17.13 -22.45
C SER A 580 26.88 15.88 -22.33
N LYS A 581 27.48 14.71 -22.07
CA LYS A 581 26.79 13.44 -21.77
C LYS A 581 25.92 13.59 -20.51
N GLU A 582 26.49 14.15 -19.43
CA GLU A 582 25.77 14.40 -18.17
C GLU A 582 24.65 15.45 -18.33
N PHE A 583 24.88 16.47 -19.16
CA PHE A 583 23.88 17.48 -19.44
C PHE A 583 22.70 16.93 -20.27
N LEU A 584 22.98 16.10 -21.27
CA LEU A 584 21.97 15.40 -22.07
C LEU A 584 21.06 14.53 -21.20
N LEU A 585 21.64 13.85 -20.20
CA LEU A 585 20.94 13.14 -19.13
C LEU A 585 19.94 14.03 -18.41
N LYS A 586 20.41 15.13 -17.81
CA LYS A 586 19.58 16.07 -17.07
C LYS A 586 18.46 16.64 -17.96
N LEU A 587 18.75 16.91 -19.23
CA LEU A 587 17.77 17.40 -20.20
C LEU A 587 16.70 16.37 -20.56
N SER A 588 17.08 15.13 -20.83
CA SER A 588 16.14 14.05 -21.15
C SER A 588 15.14 13.84 -19.99
N VAL A 589 15.66 13.84 -18.76
CA VAL A 589 14.90 13.75 -17.51
C VAL A 589 13.95 14.95 -17.32
N LEU A 590 14.46 16.18 -17.46
CA LEU A 590 13.64 17.39 -17.33
C LEU A 590 12.54 17.47 -18.40
N SER A 591 12.79 16.93 -19.60
CA SER A 591 11.80 16.91 -20.68
C SER A 591 10.63 15.97 -20.42
N LYS A 592 10.86 14.85 -19.71
CA LYS A 592 9.79 13.95 -19.26
C LYS A 592 8.94 14.60 -18.17
N LEU A 593 9.56 15.25 -17.18
CA LEU A 593 8.86 15.90 -16.07
C LEU A 593 8.07 17.15 -16.49
N TYR A 594 8.57 17.88 -17.49
CA TYR A 594 8.00 19.15 -17.93
C TYR A 594 7.76 19.16 -19.44
N SER A 595 7.07 18.14 -19.94
CA SER A 595 6.79 17.94 -21.37
C SER A 595 6.17 19.16 -22.06
N ASP A 596 5.42 19.98 -21.32
CA ASP A 596 4.79 21.21 -21.82
C ASP A 596 5.73 22.43 -21.91
N TYR A 597 6.89 22.40 -21.22
CA TYR A 597 7.82 23.54 -21.14
C TYR A 597 9.06 23.39 -22.02
N PHE A 598 9.42 22.18 -22.44
CA PHE A 598 10.60 21.93 -23.27
C PHE A 598 10.22 21.63 -24.72
N SER A 599 10.83 22.36 -25.66
CA SER A 599 10.72 22.05 -27.08
C SER A 599 11.44 20.75 -27.39
N SER A 600 10.69 19.65 -27.57
CA SER A 600 11.22 18.33 -27.97
C SER A 600 12.21 18.39 -29.13
N LYS A 601 12.00 19.30 -30.09
CA LYS A 601 12.91 19.50 -31.23
C LYS A 601 14.35 19.87 -30.84
N LYS A 602 14.57 20.74 -29.86
CA LYS A 602 15.93 21.17 -29.48
C LYS A 602 16.71 20.04 -28.79
N ILE A 603 16.01 19.20 -28.05
CA ILE A 603 16.59 18.04 -27.37
C ILE A 603 16.93 16.98 -28.42
N ILE A 604 16.05 16.74 -29.39
CA ILE A 604 16.32 15.86 -30.54
C ILE A 604 17.53 16.38 -31.32
N ASP A 605 17.56 17.66 -31.70
CA ASP A 605 18.68 18.27 -32.44
C ASP A 605 20.01 18.14 -31.66
N PHE A 606 19.99 18.38 -30.33
CA PHE A 606 21.18 18.21 -29.47
C PHE A 606 21.61 16.75 -29.35
N THR A 607 20.67 15.81 -29.25
CA THR A 607 20.95 14.36 -29.18
C THR A 607 21.54 13.86 -30.48
N GLU A 608 21.01 14.30 -31.63
CA GLU A 608 21.54 13.94 -32.94
C GLU A 608 22.97 14.45 -33.14
N GLU A 609 23.27 15.68 -32.74
CA GLU A 609 24.64 16.22 -32.81
C GLU A 609 25.59 15.51 -31.83
N PHE A 610 25.16 15.26 -30.59
CA PHE A 610 25.96 14.51 -29.62
C PHE A 610 26.30 13.11 -30.14
N ASN A 611 25.34 12.41 -30.77
CA ASN A 611 25.56 11.08 -31.34
C ASN A 611 26.51 11.06 -32.54
N LYS A 612 26.68 12.19 -33.25
CA LYS A 612 27.72 12.29 -34.30
C LYS A 612 29.10 12.41 -33.68
N ILE A 613 29.21 13.24 -32.64
CA ILE A 613 30.46 13.48 -31.92
C ILE A 613 30.90 12.20 -31.19
N SER A 614 29.97 11.46 -30.59
CA SER A 614 30.26 10.24 -29.83
C SER A 614 30.95 9.15 -30.63
N LEU A 615 30.82 9.14 -31.97
CA LEU A 615 31.54 8.21 -32.84
C LEU A 615 33.06 8.36 -32.78
N HIS A 616 33.56 9.53 -32.36
CA HIS A 616 34.99 9.79 -32.18
C HIS A 616 35.51 9.36 -30.80
N PHE A 617 34.62 8.91 -29.92
CA PHE A 617 34.94 8.49 -28.56
C PHE A 617 34.73 6.98 -28.42
N VAL A 618 35.66 6.32 -27.73
CA VAL A 618 35.53 4.92 -27.32
C VAL A 618 35.68 4.90 -25.81
N SER A 619 34.64 4.43 -25.11
CA SER A 619 34.59 4.40 -23.63
C SER A 619 34.95 5.77 -23.02
N ASP A 620 34.23 6.81 -23.48
CA ASP A 620 34.37 8.20 -23.04
C ASP A 620 35.77 8.83 -23.22
N LYS A 621 36.61 8.25 -24.09
CA LYS A 621 37.91 8.80 -24.47
C LYS A 621 38.03 8.99 -25.97
N LEU A 622 38.56 10.15 -26.38
CA LEU A 622 38.82 10.46 -27.79
C LEU A 622 39.72 9.38 -28.42
N SER A 623 39.25 8.75 -29.50
CA SER A 623 39.99 7.71 -30.21
C SER A 623 40.86 8.31 -31.31
N PHE A 624 42.17 8.01 -31.25
CA PHE A 624 43.15 8.48 -32.23
C PHE A 624 43.13 7.72 -33.55
N ASP A 625 42.40 6.60 -33.62
CA ASP A 625 42.30 5.82 -34.85
C ASP A 625 41.30 6.45 -35.85
N PHE A 626 40.42 7.36 -35.40
CA PHE A 626 39.43 8.08 -36.22
C PHE A 626 39.81 9.54 -36.55
N LEU A 627 40.97 10.02 -36.12
CA LEU A 627 41.46 11.37 -36.42
C LEU A 627 42.31 11.33 -37.71
N GLU A 628 41.73 11.72 -38.85
CA GLU A 628 42.41 11.73 -40.15
C GLU A 628 43.15 13.06 -40.42
N ASN A 629 42.72 14.18 -39.81
CA ASN A 629 43.41 15.48 -39.89
C ASN A 629 43.31 16.28 -38.57
N SER A 630 44.41 16.27 -37.81
CA SER A 630 44.36 16.44 -36.35
C SER A 630 44.25 17.85 -35.77
N SER A 631 44.39 18.95 -36.52
CA SER A 631 44.18 20.29 -35.93
C SER A 631 42.78 20.83 -36.18
N ASP A 632 42.22 20.50 -37.34
CA ASP A 632 40.94 21.05 -37.77
C ASP A 632 39.78 20.21 -37.22
N GLU A 633 39.92 18.88 -37.16
CA GLU A 633 38.90 17.99 -36.57
C GLU A 633 38.82 18.12 -35.03
N LEU A 634 39.96 18.30 -34.34
CA LEU A 634 39.99 18.53 -32.89
C LEU A 634 39.44 19.89 -32.47
N ALA A 635 39.38 20.85 -33.40
CA ALA A 635 38.76 22.17 -33.18
C ALA A 635 37.28 22.21 -33.62
N GLU A 636 36.86 21.24 -34.43
CA GLU A 636 35.47 21.06 -34.88
C GLU A 636 34.66 20.21 -33.88
N LEU A 637 35.31 19.22 -33.25
CA LEU A 637 34.85 18.53 -32.03
C LEU A 637 34.86 19.46 -30.82
#